data_AF-A0A3M6XW87-F1
#
_entry.id   AF-A0A3M6XW87-F1
#
_cell.length_a   1.000
_cell.length_b   1.000
_cell.length_c   1.000
_cell.angle_alpha   90.00
_cell.angle_beta   90.00
_cell.angle_gamma   90.00
#
_symmetry.space_group_name_H-M   'P 1'
#
loop_
_entity.id
_entity.type
_entity.pdbx_description
1 polymer ?
#
loop_
_entity_poly.entity_id
_entity_poly.type
_entity_poly.pdbx_seq_one_letter_code
_entity_poly.pdbx_strand_id
1 'polypeptide(L)'
;MENLLPGPLTQKVLGRCMNQSSDLITFFAERLLVLAFQKLSTIVLEMYQLAEASPASKNLWHEARDRLTSRFTEQAPAMKDVINAFRKTPDDEEHVMQRETGARLLRLYYEAAPVQALEEHFDISSALTTALGRSESDIAKNEISEMRTLELQHLLVIAKHSPGMKWLSKQGGLKYSPLVSLLRLHASDIKNRDLRALLWDIMAQDNLVADENELEALIASLAGDDGSADGLWLFIDDALARASRQPVKYVDQLEAASVQKLPKVIRKQASFEIAGGLPGLLAAAAAEQVAFVKDKAEVVGWVAGFLDLTFYSGHTQAAGVLLHSVLEVPGAAGTLEQDDAAKEKTLHKVRLPQRDVAKPSKQITSNQKPVLDFAPLPAESDNHPELFRWAQKDLALAFEDGDVTSLILCLCSKHSDIRRQGHIQLRSLAFKLRTSTVDDKDLLCMLLGEVIETFEQQCLPKDHHLPYLTGTFATRALNVLQEPTHFIYPKVNRYLIKSPEWRIQRMPTHWLSNTVLSQPEEDDAYWKEVTWVLAWLVDGLRTSADLDILRQGGTFEKVTALYSSPGASRHRAAREKVLELLYRATCVEGGSTALVTRAGVLAWLDMVSPADDPTGAMLKRKVRETYDETKVNQWQGL
;
A
#
# COMPACT_ATOMS: atom_id res chain seq x y z
N MET A 1 -14.74 15.73 -31.80
CA MET A 1 -15.78 14.98 -31.05
C MET A 1 -16.58 14.06 -31.97
N GLU A 2 -17.30 14.57 -32.98
CA GLU A 2 -18.14 13.72 -33.85
C GLU A 2 -17.36 12.64 -34.62
N ASN A 3 -16.06 12.86 -34.89
CA ASN A 3 -15.16 11.87 -35.49
C ASN A 3 -14.73 10.74 -34.53
N LEU A 4 -14.89 10.93 -33.21
CA LEU A 4 -14.58 9.94 -32.17
C LEU A 4 -15.83 9.11 -31.84
N LEU A 5 -16.92 9.79 -31.47
CA LEU A 5 -18.22 9.20 -31.22
C LEU A 5 -19.29 9.99 -31.99
N PRO A 6 -20.04 9.34 -32.90
CA PRO A 6 -21.17 9.95 -33.58
C PRO A 6 -22.17 10.58 -32.60
N GLY A 7 -22.69 11.77 -32.92
CA GLY A 7 -23.62 12.52 -32.06
C GLY A 7 -24.85 11.74 -31.54
N PRO A 8 -25.47 10.82 -32.31
CA PRO A 8 -26.59 10.00 -31.81
C PRO A 8 -26.22 9.04 -30.67
N LEU A 9 -24.94 8.68 -30.54
CA LEU A 9 -24.44 7.77 -29.50
C LEU A 9 -24.13 8.56 -28.23
N THR A 10 -25.21 8.90 -27.53
CA THR A 10 -25.12 9.51 -26.20
C THR A 10 -24.77 8.46 -25.14
N GLN A 11 -24.25 8.91 -24.00
CA GLN A 11 -24.00 8.06 -22.83
C GLN A 11 -25.21 7.19 -22.46
N LYS A 12 -26.43 7.74 -22.50
CA LYS A 12 -27.68 7.01 -22.20
C LYS A 12 -28.02 5.92 -23.22
N VAL A 13 -27.60 6.08 -24.47
CA VAL A 13 -27.81 5.07 -25.51
C VAL A 13 -26.77 3.97 -25.35
N LEU A 14 -25.49 4.34 -25.20
CA LEU A 14 -24.40 3.39 -24.99
C LEU A 14 -24.59 2.58 -23.70
N GLY A 15 -24.94 3.21 -22.58
CA GLY A 15 -25.23 2.50 -21.32
C GLY A 15 -26.44 1.56 -21.43
N ARG A 16 -27.43 1.88 -22.29
CA ARG A 16 -28.53 0.94 -22.60
C ARG A 16 -28.05 -0.23 -23.44
N CYS A 17 -27.20 -0.01 -24.43
CA CYS A 17 -26.61 -1.08 -25.24
C CYS A 17 -25.79 -2.05 -24.38
N MET A 18 -25.01 -1.55 -23.40
CA MET A 18 -24.24 -2.39 -22.47
C MET A 18 -25.11 -3.25 -21.54
N ASN A 19 -26.36 -2.84 -21.31
CA ASN A 19 -27.30 -3.50 -20.41
C ASN A 19 -28.41 -4.29 -21.14
N GLN A 20 -28.34 -4.44 -22.46
CA GLN A 20 -29.29 -5.24 -23.24
C GLN A 20 -29.17 -6.74 -22.94
N SER A 21 -30.24 -7.49 -23.21
CA SER A 21 -30.25 -8.95 -23.13
C SER A 21 -29.66 -9.64 -24.36
N SER A 22 -29.34 -8.88 -25.42
CA SER A 22 -28.75 -9.42 -26.65
C SER A 22 -27.24 -9.23 -26.63
N ASP A 23 -26.49 -10.33 -26.56
CA ASP A 23 -25.03 -10.34 -26.51
C ASP A 23 -24.40 -9.69 -27.75
N LEU A 24 -25.06 -9.82 -28.91
CA LEU A 24 -24.58 -9.22 -30.16
C LEU A 24 -24.60 -7.68 -30.11
N ILE A 25 -25.65 -7.09 -29.50
CA ILE A 25 -25.77 -5.63 -29.37
C ILE A 25 -24.70 -5.10 -28.41
N THR A 26 -24.51 -5.78 -27.27
CA THR A 26 -23.46 -5.47 -26.29
C THR A 26 -22.08 -5.55 -26.95
N PHE A 27 -21.79 -6.63 -27.67
CA PHE A 27 -20.50 -6.83 -28.33
C PHE A 27 -20.20 -5.77 -29.40
N PHE A 28 -21.17 -5.40 -30.24
CA PHE A 28 -20.97 -4.33 -31.22
C PHE A 28 -20.74 -2.97 -30.56
N ALA A 29 -21.43 -2.69 -29.45
CA ALA A 29 -21.20 -1.48 -28.68
C ALA A 29 -19.80 -1.46 -28.06
N GLU A 30 -19.34 -2.56 -27.48
CA GLU A 30 -17.98 -2.70 -26.95
C GLU A 30 -16.91 -2.48 -28.03
N ARG A 31 -17.04 -3.13 -29.20
CA ARG A 31 -16.10 -2.95 -30.32
C ARG A 31 -16.05 -1.52 -30.80
N LEU A 32 -17.20 -0.85 -30.89
CA LEU A 32 -17.27 0.55 -31.29
C LEU A 32 -16.55 1.44 -30.27
N LEU A 33 -16.75 1.19 -28.98
CA LEU A 33 -16.06 1.92 -27.91
C LEU A 33 -14.56 1.68 -27.96
N VAL A 34 -14.10 0.43 -28.15
CA VAL A 34 -12.67 0.11 -28.30
C VAL A 34 -12.03 0.95 -29.42
N LEU A 35 -12.68 1.04 -30.58
CA LEU A 35 -12.20 1.87 -31.69
C LEU A 35 -12.23 3.36 -31.35
N ALA A 36 -13.26 3.83 -30.64
CA ALA A 36 -13.39 5.22 -30.24
C ALA A 36 -12.28 5.64 -29.25
N PHE A 37 -12.00 4.80 -28.25
CA PHE A 37 -10.91 4.99 -27.28
C PHE A 37 -9.54 4.94 -27.96
N GLN A 38 -9.29 4.01 -28.89
CA GLN A 38 -8.03 3.97 -29.63
C GLN A 38 -7.81 5.24 -30.46
N LYS A 39 -8.85 5.72 -31.16
CA LYS A 39 -8.78 6.98 -31.89
C LYS A 39 -8.50 8.15 -30.95
N LEU A 40 -9.12 8.18 -29.77
CA LEU A 40 -8.83 9.20 -28.76
C LEU A 40 -7.36 9.16 -28.36
N SER A 41 -6.82 7.99 -28.01
CA SER A 41 -5.42 7.83 -27.62
C SER A 41 -4.45 8.31 -28.70
N THR A 42 -4.71 8.01 -29.97
CA THR A 42 -3.90 8.50 -31.10
C THR A 42 -3.94 10.02 -31.20
N ILE A 43 -5.12 10.64 -31.16
CA ILE A 43 -5.26 12.10 -31.25
C ILE A 43 -4.60 12.80 -30.05
N VAL A 44 -4.76 12.25 -28.85
CA VAL A 44 -4.15 12.78 -27.63
C VAL A 44 -2.62 12.73 -27.71
N LEU A 45 -2.06 11.63 -28.25
CA LEU A 45 -0.62 11.50 -28.47
C LEU A 45 -0.10 12.51 -29.51
N GLU A 46 -0.81 12.69 -30.62
CA GLU A 46 -0.45 13.69 -31.64
C GLU A 46 -0.52 15.12 -31.08
N MET A 47 -1.57 15.45 -30.32
CA MET A 47 -1.68 16.75 -29.65
C MET A 47 -0.52 17.00 -28.68
N TYR A 48 -0.07 15.97 -27.96
CA TYR A 48 1.09 16.06 -27.09
C TYR A 48 2.38 16.31 -27.87
N GLN A 49 2.61 15.60 -28.97
CA GLN A 49 3.77 15.80 -29.84
C GLN A 49 3.80 17.23 -30.44
N LEU A 50 2.64 17.75 -30.85
CA LEU A 50 2.51 19.12 -31.36
C LEU A 50 2.74 20.18 -30.28
N ALA A 51 2.32 19.90 -29.04
CA ALA A 51 2.58 20.76 -27.89
C ALA A 51 4.08 20.90 -27.59
N GLU A 52 4.84 19.81 -27.72
CA GLU A 52 6.30 19.82 -27.54
C GLU A 52 7.04 20.47 -28.73
N ALA A 53 6.52 20.32 -29.96
CA ALA A 53 7.12 20.93 -31.14
C ALA A 53 6.91 22.45 -31.22
N SER A 54 5.87 22.99 -30.56
CA SER A 54 5.49 24.41 -30.63
C SER A 54 5.35 25.02 -29.24
N PRO A 55 6.44 25.55 -28.65
CA PRO A 55 6.42 26.09 -27.28
C PRO A 55 5.46 27.27 -27.08
N ALA A 56 5.13 28.03 -28.15
CA ALA A 56 4.19 29.14 -28.10
C ALA A 56 2.71 28.72 -27.93
N SER A 57 2.34 27.53 -28.37
CA SER A 57 0.96 27.00 -28.31
C SER A 57 0.84 25.79 -27.38
N LYS A 58 1.90 25.45 -26.64
CA LYS A 58 1.95 24.31 -25.71
C LYS A 58 0.75 24.27 -24.75
N ASN A 59 0.44 25.41 -24.11
CA ASN A 59 -0.68 25.49 -23.17
C ASN A 59 -2.05 25.31 -23.86
N LEU A 60 -2.22 25.83 -25.07
CA LEU A 60 -3.45 25.67 -25.86
C LEU A 60 -3.66 24.20 -26.26
N TRP A 61 -2.60 23.49 -26.63
CA TRP A 61 -2.68 22.06 -26.96
C TRP A 61 -2.97 21.20 -25.74
N HIS A 62 -2.39 21.51 -24.58
CA HIS A 62 -2.74 20.84 -23.31
C HIS A 62 -4.20 21.09 -22.92
N GLU A 63 -4.68 22.34 -22.99
CA GLU A 63 -6.08 22.67 -22.67
C GLU A 63 -7.05 22.00 -23.66
N ALA A 64 -6.73 22.01 -24.97
CA ALA A 64 -7.56 21.36 -25.99
C ALA A 64 -7.63 19.84 -25.78
N ARG A 65 -6.49 19.21 -25.41
CA ARG A 65 -6.44 17.79 -25.05
C ARG A 65 -7.32 17.49 -23.85
N ASP A 66 -7.17 18.24 -22.76
CA ASP A 66 -7.91 17.99 -21.52
C ASP A 66 -9.42 18.19 -21.74
N ARG A 67 -9.80 19.20 -22.52
CA ARG A 67 -11.19 19.44 -22.92
C ARG A 67 -11.74 18.32 -23.82
N LEU A 68 -10.93 17.80 -24.74
CA LEU A 68 -11.32 16.69 -25.62
C LEU A 68 -11.56 15.42 -24.79
N THR A 69 -10.65 15.08 -23.88
CA THR A 69 -10.77 13.92 -23.00
C THR A 69 -12.00 14.06 -22.10
N SER A 70 -12.22 15.21 -21.45
CA SER A 70 -13.41 15.46 -20.62
C SER A 70 -14.71 15.20 -21.40
N ARG A 71 -14.85 15.81 -22.59
CA ARG A 71 -16.06 15.64 -23.41
C ARG A 71 -16.25 14.22 -23.91
N PHE A 72 -15.17 13.50 -24.22
CA PHE A 72 -15.27 12.10 -24.60
C PHE A 72 -15.76 11.25 -23.43
N THR A 73 -15.19 11.46 -22.24
CA THR A 73 -15.60 10.71 -21.05
C THR A 73 -17.03 11.01 -20.60
N GLU A 74 -17.53 12.23 -20.79
CA GLU A 74 -18.94 12.60 -20.56
C GLU A 74 -19.90 11.85 -21.50
N GLN A 75 -19.45 11.55 -22.72
CA GLN A 75 -20.28 10.86 -23.73
C GLN A 75 -20.15 9.33 -23.67
N ALA A 76 -19.02 8.82 -23.17
CA ALA A 76 -18.79 7.40 -22.95
C ALA A 76 -19.71 6.83 -21.84
N PRO A 77 -20.10 5.54 -21.90
CA PRO A 77 -20.87 4.91 -20.84
C PRO A 77 -20.09 4.91 -19.52
N ALA A 78 -20.81 4.86 -18.40
CA ALA A 78 -20.17 4.74 -17.09
C ALA A 78 -19.40 3.41 -17.01
N MET A 79 -18.22 3.44 -16.37
CA MET A 79 -17.37 2.26 -16.26
C MET A 79 -18.10 1.08 -15.60
N LYS A 80 -19.00 1.35 -14.63
CA LYS A 80 -19.89 0.32 -14.05
C LYS A 80 -20.70 -0.48 -15.07
N ASP A 81 -21.17 0.15 -16.14
CA ASP A 81 -21.96 -0.53 -17.19
C ASP A 81 -21.06 -1.47 -18.01
N VAL A 82 -19.82 -1.05 -18.24
CA VAL A 82 -18.79 -1.86 -18.93
C VAL A 82 -18.35 -3.04 -18.07
N ILE A 83 -18.12 -2.82 -16.77
CA ILE A 83 -17.81 -3.87 -15.80
C ILE A 83 -18.95 -4.91 -15.75
N ASN A 84 -20.20 -4.44 -15.70
CA ASN A 84 -21.36 -5.32 -15.66
C ASN A 84 -21.55 -6.11 -16.97
N ALA A 85 -21.27 -5.50 -18.12
CA ALA A 85 -21.27 -6.21 -19.40
C ALA A 85 -20.23 -7.33 -19.41
N PHE A 86 -18.97 -7.01 -19.05
CA PHE A 86 -17.90 -8.00 -18.96
C PHE A 86 -18.22 -9.16 -17.98
N ARG A 87 -18.82 -8.85 -16.82
CA ARG A 87 -19.23 -9.86 -15.83
C ARG A 87 -20.36 -10.77 -16.32
N LYS A 88 -21.26 -10.26 -17.17
CA LYS A 88 -22.36 -11.05 -17.76
C LYS A 88 -21.86 -12.00 -18.85
N THR A 89 -20.78 -11.65 -19.54
CA THR A 89 -20.21 -12.48 -20.61
C THR A 89 -19.72 -13.81 -20.02
N PRO A 90 -20.29 -14.96 -20.43
CA PRO A 90 -19.86 -16.27 -19.96
C PRO A 90 -18.39 -16.53 -20.31
N ASP A 91 -17.73 -17.39 -19.53
CA ASP A 91 -16.32 -17.74 -19.76
C ASP A 91 -16.14 -19.00 -20.62
N ASP A 92 -16.87 -19.08 -21.72
CA ASP A 92 -16.92 -20.25 -22.60
C ASP A 92 -16.19 -20.01 -23.92
N GLU A 93 -15.90 -21.07 -24.69
CA GLU A 93 -15.22 -20.98 -25.99
C GLU A 93 -15.97 -20.13 -27.02
N GLU A 94 -17.30 -20.12 -26.96
CA GLU A 94 -18.15 -19.34 -27.88
C GLU A 94 -18.05 -17.82 -27.66
N HIS A 95 -17.71 -17.40 -26.44
CA HIS A 95 -17.70 -16.00 -26.01
C HIS A 95 -16.29 -15.41 -25.88
N VAL A 96 -15.25 -16.15 -26.27
CA VAL A 96 -13.83 -15.75 -26.16
C VAL A 96 -13.58 -14.36 -26.76
N MET A 97 -14.13 -14.09 -27.94
CA MET A 97 -13.95 -12.80 -28.62
C MET A 97 -14.62 -11.65 -27.86
N GLN A 98 -15.82 -11.88 -27.33
CA GLN A 98 -16.54 -10.87 -26.55
C GLN A 98 -15.80 -10.56 -25.25
N ARG A 99 -15.31 -11.60 -24.59
CA ARG A 99 -14.56 -11.47 -23.34
C ARG A 99 -13.22 -10.76 -23.53
N GLU A 100 -12.47 -11.07 -24.60
CA GLU A 100 -11.26 -10.33 -24.96
C GLU A 100 -11.58 -8.86 -25.24
N THR A 101 -12.64 -8.58 -26.01
CA THR A 101 -13.02 -7.20 -26.35
C THR A 101 -13.46 -6.41 -25.11
N GLY A 102 -14.21 -7.04 -24.20
CA GLY A 102 -14.58 -6.45 -22.91
C GLY A 102 -13.36 -6.15 -22.04
N ALA A 103 -12.43 -7.10 -21.90
CA ALA A 103 -11.17 -6.89 -21.17
C ALA A 103 -10.33 -5.77 -21.79
N ARG A 104 -10.26 -5.71 -23.13
CA ARG A 104 -9.59 -4.65 -23.88
C ARG A 104 -10.23 -3.28 -23.65
N LEU A 105 -11.56 -3.21 -23.63
CA LEU A 105 -12.27 -1.97 -23.36
C LEU A 105 -11.99 -1.49 -21.94
N LEU A 106 -12.08 -2.38 -20.95
CA LEU A 106 -11.76 -2.06 -19.56
C LEU A 106 -10.32 -1.51 -19.44
N ARG A 107 -9.34 -2.13 -20.09
CA ARG A 107 -7.96 -1.63 -20.14
C ARG A 107 -7.90 -0.21 -20.68
N LEU A 108 -8.61 0.09 -21.78
CA LEU A 108 -8.61 1.41 -22.38
C LEU A 108 -9.23 2.49 -21.47
N TYR A 109 -10.19 2.13 -20.61
CA TYR A 109 -10.68 3.05 -19.57
C TYR A 109 -9.58 3.39 -18.56
N TYR A 110 -8.82 2.40 -18.07
CA TYR A 110 -7.70 2.66 -17.16
C TYR A 110 -6.59 3.51 -17.80
N GLU A 111 -6.34 3.39 -19.10
CA GLU A 111 -5.31 4.16 -19.81
C GLU A 111 -5.77 5.58 -20.18
N ALA A 112 -6.99 5.75 -20.69
CA ALA A 112 -7.47 7.02 -21.21
C ALA A 112 -8.26 7.86 -20.20
N ALA A 113 -8.85 7.23 -19.19
CA ALA A 113 -9.72 7.85 -18.20
C ALA A 113 -9.48 7.31 -16.77
N PRO A 114 -8.24 7.41 -16.23
CA PRO A 114 -7.85 6.76 -14.98
C PRO A 114 -8.65 7.23 -13.77
N VAL A 115 -9.06 8.51 -13.71
CA VAL A 115 -9.84 9.05 -12.59
C VAL A 115 -11.17 8.31 -12.43
N GLN A 116 -11.92 8.17 -13.52
CA GLN A 116 -13.21 7.48 -13.54
C GLN A 116 -13.06 5.97 -13.35
N ALA A 117 -11.96 5.39 -13.84
CA ALA A 117 -11.67 3.96 -13.67
C ALA A 117 -11.27 3.59 -12.23
N LEU A 118 -10.64 4.51 -11.49
CA LEU A 118 -10.23 4.30 -10.10
C LEU A 118 -11.35 4.61 -9.08
N GLU A 119 -12.32 5.47 -9.44
CA GLU A 119 -13.52 5.71 -8.64
C GLU A 119 -14.45 4.48 -8.59
N GLU A 120 -14.40 3.63 -9.61
CA GLU A 120 -15.29 2.46 -9.73
C GLU A 120 -14.59 1.17 -9.27
N HIS A 121 -15.23 0.42 -8.37
CA HIS A 121 -14.67 -0.81 -7.81
C HIS A 121 -14.80 -2.00 -8.76
N PHE A 122 -13.73 -2.27 -9.53
CA PHE A 122 -13.60 -3.49 -10.32
C PHE A 122 -12.70 -4.52 -9.62
N ASP A 123 -13.31 -5.57 -9.05
CA ASP A 123 -12.56 -6.73 -8.56
C ASP A 123 -12.06 -7.59 -9.74
N ILE A 124 -10.86 -7.25 -10.21
CA ILE A 124 -10.12 -7.96 -11.27
C ILE A 124 -9.67 -9.36 -10.83
N SER A 125 -9.58 -9.63 -9.53
CA SER A 125 -8.89 -10.80 -8.99
C SER A 125 -9.51 -12.10 -9.49
N SER A 126 -10.84 -12.20 -9.47
CA SER A 126 -11.58 -13.38 -9.94
C SER A 126 -11.42 -13.66 -11.43
N ALA A 127 -11.45 -12.62 -12.27
CA ALA A 127 -11.25 -12.73 -13.70
C ALA A 127 -9.80 -13.13 -14.02
N LEU A 128 -8.83 -12.53 -13.34
CA LEU A 128 -7.42 -12.83 -13.53
C LEU A 128 -7.07 -14.24 -13.04
N THR A 129 -7.56 -14.68 -11.88
CA THR A 129 -7.29 -16.04 -11.38
C THR A 129 -7.85 -17.09 -12.33
N THR A 130 -9.02 -16.84 -12.92
CA THR A 130 -9.61 -17.73 -13.92
C THR A 130 -8.79 -17.74 -15.22
N ALA A 131 -8.30 -16.58 -15.67
CA ALA A 131 -7.42 -16.48 -16.84
C ALA A 131 -6.06 -17.17 -16.62
N LEU A 132 -5.43 -16.99 -15.46
CA LEU A 132 -4.17 -17.63 -15.10
C LEU A 132 -4.31 -19.14 -15.00
N GLY A 133 -5.36 -19.65 -14.34
CA GLY A 133 -5.59 -21.09 -14.20
C GLY A 133 -5.70 -21.82 -15.54
N ARG A 134 -6.31 -21.18 -16.55
CA ARG A 134 -6.41 -21.72 -17.91
C ARG A 134 -5.09 -21.70 -18.68
N SER A 135 -4.31 -20.62 -18.51
CA SER A 135 -2.99 -20.52 -19.13
C SER A 135 -2.00 -21.58 -18.62
N GLU A 136 -2.23 -22.12 -17.42
CA GLU A 136 -1.45 -23.23 -16.88
C GLU A 136 -1.87 -24.60 -17.42
N SER A 137 -3.11 -24.76 -17.91
CA SER A 137 -3.65 -26.06 -18.38
C SER A 137 -3.54 -26.28 -19.90
N ASP A 138 -3.54 -25.22 -20.71
CA ASP A 138 -3.61 -25.33 -22.17
C ASP A 138 -2.22 -25.42 -22.83
N ILE A 139 -1.86 -26.63 -23.27
CA ILE A 139 -0.60 -26.92 -24.00
C ILE A 139 -0.79 -26.76 -25.54
N ALA A 140 -2.01 -26.59 -26.04
CA ALA A 140 -2.31 -26.52 -27.47
C ALA A 140 -2.49 -25.08 -27.99
N LYS A 141 -1.66 -24.67 -28.96
CA LYS A 141 -1.77 -23.38 -29.65
C LYS A 141 -2.91 -23.41 -30.68
N ASN A 142 -4.09 -22.95 -30.29
CA ASN A 142 -5.24 -22.73 -31.16
C ASN A 142 -5.57 -21.22 -31.22
N GLU A 143 -6.35 -20.78 -32.22
CA GLU A 143 -6.81 -19.37 -32.32
C GLU A 143 -7.52 -18.89 -31.04
N ILE A 144 -8.23 -19.78 -30.36
CA ILE A 144 -8.84 -19.53 -29.05
C ILE A 144 -7.77 -19.22 -27.99
N SER A 145 -6.67 -19.97 -27.96
CA SER A 145 -5.55 -19.76 -27.03
C SER A 145 -4.87 -18.41 -27.25
N GLU A 146 -4.74 -17.97 -28.50
CA GLU A 146 -4.22 -16.63 -28.83
C GLU A 146 -5.13 -15.52 -28.29
N MET A 147 -6.45 -15.65 -28.48
CA MET A 147 -7.42 -14.69 -27.95
C MET A 147 -7.46 -14.68 -26.41
N ARG A 148 -7.32 -15.84 -25.77
CA ARG A 148 -7.19 -15.94 -24.30
C ARG A 148 -5.88 -15.34 -23.79
N THR A 149 -4.80 -15.43 -24.57
CA THR A 149 -3.53 -14.76 -24.24
C THR A 149 -3.69 -13.24 -24.30
N LEU A 150 -4.42 -12.70 -25.28
CA LEU A 150 -4.74 -11.28 -25.37
C LEU A 150 -5.65 -10.82 -24.21
N GLU A 151 -6.68 -11.61 -23.88
CA GLU A 151 -7.53 -11.39 -22.70
C GLU A 151 -6.68 -11.28 -21.44
N LEU A 152 -5.79 -12.25 -21.20
CA LEU A 152 -4.87 -12.26 -20.06
C LEU A 152 -3.98 -11.01 -20.04
N GLN A 153 -3.37 -10.63 -21.15
CA GLN A 153 -2.55 -9.41 -21.23
C GLN A 153 -3.35 -8.16 -20.85
N HIS A 154 -4.60 -8.05 -21.28
CA HIS A 154 -5.46 -6.93 -20.91
C HIS A 154 -5.80 -6.93 -19.43
N LEU A 155 -6.16 -8.08 -18.86
CA LEU A 155 -6.43 -8.22 -17.43
C LEU A 155 -5.21 -7.90 -16.57
N LEU A 156 -4.01 -8.24 -17.04
CA LEU A 156 -2.76 -7.95 -16.34
C LEU A 156 -2.43 -6.45 -16.27
N VAL A 157 -2.65 -5.72 -17.37
CA VAL A 157 -2.52 -4.25 -17.37
C VAL A 157 -3.51 -3.62 -16.40
N ILE A 158 -4.74 -4.12 -16.35
CA ILE A 158 -5.75 -3.63 -15.39
C ILE A 158 -5.33 -3.95 -13.94
N ALA A 159 -4.87 -5.17 -13.68
CA ALA A 159 -4.47 -5.61 -12.35
C ALA A 159 -3.33 -4.77 -11.77
N LYS A 160 -2.41 -4.26 -12.62
CA LYS A 160 -1.37 -3.31 -12.21
C LYS A 160 -1.94 -2.02 -11.60
N HIS A 161 -3.10 -1.58 -12.06
CA HIS A 161 -3.73 -0.33 -11.61
C HIS A 161 -4.75 -0.55 -10.48
N SER A 162 -5.03 -1.79 -10.09
CA SER A 162 -6.02 -2.10 -9.06
C SER A 162 -5.41 -2.05 -7.65
N PRO A 163 -5.85 -1.12 -6.77
CA PRO A 163 -5.29 -0.96 -5.43
C PRO A 163 -5.68 -2.07 -4.44
N GLY A 164 -6.54 -3.03 -4.85
CA GLY A 164 -7.01 -4.15 -4.02
C GLY A 164 -6.54 -5.53 -4.48
N MET A 165 -5.63 -5.61 -5.44
CA MET A 165 -5.15 -6.88 -6.01
C MET A 165 -4.20 -7.59 -5.03
N LYS A 166 -4.51 -8.84 -4.64
CA LYS A 166 -3.67 -9.62 -3.73
C LYS A 166 -2.72 -10.54 -4.48
N TRP A 167 -1.61 -9.99 -4.96
CA TRP A 167 -0.63 -10.70 -5.80
C TRP A 167 0.04 -11.89 -5.14
N LEU A 168 0.17 -11.89 -3.81
CA LEU A 168 0.94 -12.87 -3.03
C LEU A 168 0.05 -13.84 -2.23
N SER A 169 -1.26 -13.67 -2.30
CA SER A 169 -2.21 -14.56 -1.64
C SER A 169 -2.83 -15.54 -2.65
N LYS A 170 -3.03 -16.79 -2.23
CA LYS A 170 -3.73 -17.78 -3.07
C LYS A 170 -5.21 -17.40 -3.15
N GLN A 171 -5.70 -17.23 -4.38
CA GLN A 171 -7.09 -16.83 -4.64
C GLN A 171 -7.71 -17.67 -5.76
N GLY A 172 -9.03 -17.76 -5.77
CA GLY A 172 -9.79 -18.25 -6.92
C GLY A 172 -9.48 -19.69 -7.35
N GLY A 173 -9.11 -20.57 -6.41
CA GLY A 173 -8.78 -21.97 -6.71
C GLY A 173 -7.43 -22.19 -7.39
N LEU A 174 -6.62 -21.14 -7.57
CA LEU A 174 -5.25 -21.28 -8.06
C LEU A 174 -4.41 -22.10 -7.08
N LYS A 175 -3.51 -22.93 -7.65
CA LYS A 175 -2.54 -23.71 -6.88
C LYS A 175 -1.47 -22.83 -6.23
N TYR A 176 -1.11 -21.74 -6.93
CA TYR A 176 -0.09 -20.76 -6.57
C TYR A 176 -0.69 -19.35 -6.46
N SER A 177 0.00 -18.41 -5.83
CA SER A 177 -0.38 -16.99 -5.90
C SER A 177 -0.31 -16.45 -7.33
N PRO A 178 -1.09 -15.40 -7.67
CA PRO A 178 -1.05 -14.78 -8.99
C PRO A 178 0.37 -14.37 -9.44
N LEU A 179 1.21 -13.87 -8.53
CA LEU A 179 2.60 -13.52 -8.84
C LEU A 179 3.42 -14.75 -9.25
N VAL A 180 3.27 -15.87 -8.55
CA VAL A 180 4.00 -17.10 -8.88
C VAL A 180 3.48 -17.74 -10.17
N SER A 181 2.17 -17.72 -10.42
CA SER A 181 1.61 -18.14 -11.70
C SER A 181 2.17 -17.30 -12.87
N LEU A 182 2.33 -15.99 -12.68
CA LEU A 182 3.00 -15.13 -13.66
C LEU A 182 4.48 -15.43 -13.83
N LEU A 183 5.19 -15.70 -12.74
CA LEU A 183 6.59 -16.07 -12.77
C LEU A 183 6.79 -17.40 -13.53
N ARG A 184 5.90 -18.38 -13.35
CA ARG A 184 5.88 -19.65 -14.11
C ARG A 184 5.61 -19.41 -15.58
N LEU A 185 4.62 -18.58 -15.91
CA LEU A 185 4.31 -18.22 -17.30
C LEU A 185 5.50 -17.54 -17.97
N HIS A 186 6.18 -16.64 -17.26
CA HIS A 186 7.37 -15.96 -17.78
C HIS A 186 8.60 -16.87 -17.85
N ALA A 187 8.76 -17.83 -16.93
CA ALA A 187 9.81 -18.84 -17.01
C ALA A 187 9.67 -19.71 -18.28
N SER A 188 8.44 -19.96 -18.72
CA SER A 188 8.13 -20.64 -19.99
C SER A 188 8.33 -19.74 -21.22
N ASP A 189 8.08 -18.43 -21.12
CA ASP A 189 8.32 -17.43 -22.18
C ASP A 189 9.19 -16.25 -21.67
N ILE A 190 10.49 -16.52 -21.56
CA ILE A 190 11.50 -15.62 -21.01
C ILE A 190 11.64 -14.32 -21.84
N LYS A 191 11.18 -14.32 -23.10
CA LYS A 191 11.30 -13.17 -24.01
C LYS A 191 10.12 -12.19 -23.90
N ASN A 192 9.08 -12.53 -23.16
CA ASN A 192 7.92 -11.67 -22.99
C ASN A 192 8.27 -10.43 -22.14
N ARG A 193 8.39 -9.28 -22.81
CA ARG A 193 8.81 -8.02 -22.18
C ARG A 193 7.73 -7.43 -21.28
N ASP A 194 6.47 -7.57 -21.65
CA ASP A 194 5.35 -6.97 -20.93
C ASP A 194 5.12 -7.70 -19.59
N LEU A 195 5.21 -9.04 -19.61
CA LEU A 195 5.20 -9.84 -18.38
C LEU A 195 6.38 -9.50 -17.47
N ARG A 196 7.58 -9.29 -18.04
CA ARG A 196 8.75 -8.95 -17.24
C ARG A 196 8.65 -7.57 -16.59
N ALA A 197 8.14 -6.58 -17.32
CA ALA A 197 7.87 -5.25 -16.78
C ALA A 197 6.83 -5.32 -15.64
N LEU A 198 5.79 -6.14 -15.79
CA LEU A 198 4.81 -6.34 -14.72
C LEU A 198 5.39 -7.01 -13.48
N LEU A 199 6.18 -8.08 -13.65
CA LEU A 199 6.88 -8.75 -12.56
C LEU A 199 7.80 -7.77 -11.81
N TRP A 200 8.56 -6.96 -12.55
CA TRP A 200 9.38 -5.90 -11.96
C TRP A 200 8.54 -4.90 -11.17
N ASP A 201 7.47 -4.37 -11.75
CA ASP A 201 6.63 -3.36 -11.11
C ASP A 201 6.02 -3.87 -9.80
N ILE A 202 5.61 -5.15 -9.73
CA ILE A 202 5.06 -5.77 -8.52
C ILE A 202 6.18 -6.04 -7.50
N MET A 203 7.26 -6.71 -7.92
CA MET A 203 8.32 -7.15 -7.00
C MET A 203 9.16 -5.99 -6.44
N ALA A 204 9.33 -4.92 -7.21
CA ALA A 204 10.09 -3.74 -6.78
C ALA A 204 9.31 -2.88 -5.77
N GLN A 205 7.98 -2.83 -5.84
CA GLN A 205 7.15 -2.10 -4.86
C GLN A 205 7.34 -2.65 -3.45
N ASP A 206 7.36 -3.98 -3.32
CA ASP A 206 7.52 -4.69 -2.05
C ASP A 206 8.99 -4.96 -1.66
N ASN A 207 9.95 -4.53 -2.47
CA ASN A 207 11.37 -4.87 -2.30
C ASN A 207 11.65 -6.37 -2.25
N LEU A 208 10.79 -7.19 -2.86
CA LEU A 208 11.03 -8.62 -3.00
C LEU A 208 12.32 -8.87 -3.78
N VAL A 209 12.64 -7.97 -4.71
CA VAL A 209 13.87 -7.90 -5.49
C VAL A 209 14.44 -6.48 -5.38
N ALA A 210 15.76 -6.34 -5.29
CA ALA A 210 16.45 -5.05 -5.13
C ALA A 210 16.65 -4.30 -6.45
N ASP A 211 17.04 -5.00 -7.52
CA ASP A 211 17.35 -4.41 -8.82
C ASP A 211 17.01 -5.33 -10.01
N GLU A 212 17.16 -4.82 -11.23
CA GLU A 212 16.90 -5.59 -12.45
C GLU A 212 17.84 -6.81 -12.57
N ASN A 213 19.04 -6.74 -11.99
CA ASN A 213 20.04 -7.81 -12.03
C ASN A 213 19.64 -8.99 -11.13
N GLU A 214 19.02 -8.72 -9.99
CA GLU A 214 18.48 -9.76 -9.11
C GLU A 214 17.19 -10.36 -9.69
N LEU A 215 16.37 -9.58 -10.41
CA LEU A 215 15.24 -10.13 -11.17
C LEU A 215 15.74 -11.07 -12.28
N GLU A 216 16.84 -10.71 -12.96
CA GLU A 216 17.51 -11.58 -13.93
C GLU A 216 18.05 -12.86 -13.28
N ALA A 217 18.69 -12.74 -12.12
CA ALA A 217 19.17 -13.90 -11.37
C ALA A 217 18.02 -14.83 -10.97
N LEU A 218 16.88 -14.28 -10.53
CA LEU A 218 15.69 -15.05 -10.20
C LEU A 218 15.14 -15.79 -11.43
N ILE A 219 14.93 -15.10 -12.55
CA ILE A 219 14.40 -15.72 -13.78
C ILE A 219 15.40 -16.75 -14.33
N ALA A 220 16.70 -16.46 -14.30
CA ALA A 220 17.75 -17.38 -14.73
C ALA A 220 17.84 -18.64 -13.85
N SER A 221 17.59 -18.50 -12.54
CA SER A 221 17.52 -19.64 -11.61
C SER A 221 16.34 -20.58 -11.89
N LEU A 222 15.30 -20.07 -12.57
CA LEU A 222 14.08 -20.80 -12.93
C LEU A 222 14.06 -21.24 -14.39
N ALA A 223 14.99 -20.72 -15.22
CA ALA A 223 15.05 -20.98 -16.64
C ALA A 223 15.51 -22.43 -16.91
N GLY A 224 14.57 -23.30 -17.30
CA GLY A 224 14.84 -24.70 -17.63
C GLY A 224 14.19 -25.72 -16.69
N ASP A 225 13.41 -25.28 -15.70
CA ASP A 225 12.45 -26.16 -15.01
C ASP A 225 11.19 -26.29 -15.88
N ASP A 226 10.84 -27.53 -16.26
CA ASP A 226 9.65 -27.84 -17.07
C ASP A 226 8.33 -27.62 -16.30
N GLY A 227 8.39 -27.03 -15.10
CA GLY A 227 7.24 -26.75 -14.23
C GLY A 227 6.69 -28.01 -13.55
N SER A 228 7.44 -29.12 -13.59
CA SER A 228 7.08 -30.42 -13.01
C SER A 228 7.32 -30.47 -11.49
N ALA A 229 8.20 -29.60 -10.98
CA ALA A 229 8.60 -29.53 -9.59
C ALA A 229 7.61 -28.71 -8.74
N ASP A 230 6.41 -29.25 -8.52
CA ASP A 230 5.38 -28.59 -7.70
C ASP A 230 5.88 -28.17 -6.31
N GLY A 231 6.83 -28.94 -5.74
CA GLY A 231 7.44 -28.66 -4.46
C GLY A 231 8.29 -27.39 -4.43
N LEU A 232 8.94 -27.04 -5.55
CA LEU A 232 9.76 -25.84 -5.70
C LEU A 232 8.89 -24.59 -5.81
N TRP A 233 7.88 -24.63 -6.69
CA TRP A 233 6.98 -23.49 -6.89
C TRP A 233 6.16 -23.16 -5.64
N LEU A 234 5.74 -24.17 -4.86
CA LEU A 234 5.08 -23.95 -3.56
C LEU A 234 6.01 -23.32 -2.53
N PHE A 235 7.30 -23.65 -2.56
CA PHE A 235 8.30 -23.05 -1.68
C PHE A 235 8.54 -21.59 -2.03
N ILE A 236 8.69 -21.26 -3.32
CA ILE A 236 8.87 -19.89 -3.80
C ILE A 236 7.67 -19.03 -3.41
N ASP A 237 6.45 -19.57 -3.55
CA ASP A 237 5.21 -18.90 -3.17
C ASP A 237 5.16 -18.54 -1.66
N ASP A 238 5.51 -19.49 -0.79
CA ASP A 238 5.55 -19.23 0.66
C ASP A 238 6.68 -18.26 1.03
N ALA A 239 7.83 -18.33 0.36
CA ALA A 239 8.95 -17.42 0.58
C ALA A 239 8.60 -15.96 0.19
N LEU A 240 7.97 -15.76 -0.97
CA LEU A 240 7.49 -14.44 -1.43
C LEU A 240 6.42 -13.87 -0.49
N ALA A 241 5.44 -14.69 -0.10
CA ALA A 241 4.39 -14.28 0.83
C ALA A 241 4.96 -13.90 2.21
N ARG A 242 5.95 -14.64 2.72
CA ARG A 242 6.63 -14.28 3.98
C ARG A 242 7.42 -12.98 3.86
N ALA A 243 8.16 -12.81 2.77
CA ALA A 243 8.97 -11.62 2.52
C ALA A 243 8.12 -10.34 2.54
N SER A 244 6.95 -10.34 1.87
CA SER A 244 6.02 -9.20 1.89
C SER A 244 5.31 -9.02 3.24
N ARG A 245 5.01 -10.10 3.97
CA ARG A 245 4.33 -10.01 5.27
C ARG A 245 5.23 -9.58 6.43
N GLN A 246 6.54 -9.82 6.34
CA GLN A 246 7.49 -9.50 7.42
C GLN A 246 8.71 -8.71 6.89
N PRO A 247 8.50 -7.57 6.20
CA PRO A 247 9.59 -6.90 5.48
C PRO A 247 10.66 -6.39 6.45
N VAL A 248 10.26 -5.85 7.61
CA VAL A 248 11.20 -5.34 8.63
C VAL A 248 12.14 -6.42 9.13
N LYS A 249 11.61 -7.62 9.45
CA LYS A 249 12.41 -8.76 9.91
C LYS A 249 13.50 -9.13 8.90
N TYR A 250 13.13 -9.20 7.62
CA TYR A 250 14.06 -9.61 6.57
C TYR A 250 15.06 -8.50 6.22
N VAL A 251 14.68 -7.22 6.32
CA VAL A 251 15.64 -6.10 6.26
C VAL A 251 16.67 -6.22 7.38
N ASP A 252 16.25 -6.44 8.63
CA ASP A 252 17.16 -6.57 9.78
C ASP A 252 18.13 -7.75 9.59
N GLN A 253 17.65 -8.88 9.03
CA GLN A 253 18.50 -10.03 8.71
C GLN A 253 19.54 -9.70 7.63
N LEU A 254 19.15 -8.96 6.58
CA LEU A 254 20.06 -8.54 5.52
C LEU A 254 21.12 -7.56 6.02
N GLU A 255 20.75 -6.62 6.88
CA GLU A 255 21.68 -5.69 7.53
C GLU A 255 22.64 -6.44 8.47
N ALA A 256 22.14 -7.39 9.26
CA ALA A 256 23.00 -8.23 10.10
C ALA A 256 23.98 -9.05 9.25
N ALA A 257 23.55 -9.56 8.10
CA ALA A 257 24.38 -10.31 7.16
C ALA A 257 25.41 -9.41 6.45
N SER A 258 25.08 -8.15 6.15
CA SER A 258 26.01 -7.22 5.49
C SER A 258 27.18 -6.81 6.39
N VAL A 259 26.98 -6.79 7.71
CA VAL A 259 28.04 -6.48 8.70
C VAL A 259 28.95 -7.69 8.96
N GLN A 260 28.47 -8.92 8.72
CA GLN A 260 29.25 -10.14 8.95
C GLN A 260 30.38 -10.31 7.94
N LYS A 261 31.55 -10.74 8.41
CA LYS A 261 32.70 -11.00 7.52
C LYS A 261 32.38 -12.11 6.54
N LEU A 262 32.62 -11.85 5.25
CA LEU A 262 32.42 -12.85 4.20
C LEU A 262 33.27 -14.12 4.48
N PRO A 263 32.65 -15.31 4.49
CA PRO A 263 33.37 -16.57 4.71
C PRO A 263 34.48 -16.81 3.69
N LYS A 264 35.58 -17.43 4.13
CA LYS A 264 36.79 -17.63 3.28
C LYS A 264 36.52 -18.44 2.01
N VAL A 265 35.52 -19.31 2.02
CA VAL A 265 35.14 -20.15 0.87
C VAL A 265 34.56 -19.28 -0.25
N ILE A 266 33.61 -18.40 0.09
CA ILE A 266 32.95 -17.51 -0.87
C ILE A 266 33.86 -16.36 -1.27
N ARG A 267 34.70 -15.87 -0.36
CA ARG A 267 35.70 -14.83 -0.67
C ARG A 267 36.74 -15.28 -1.71
N LYS A 268 37.03 -16.59 -1.79
CA LYS A 268 37.91 -17.14 -2.84
C LYS A 268 37.23 -17.24 -4.21
N GLN A 269 35.89 -17.24 -4.23
CA GLN A 269 35.07 -17.32 -5.44
C GLN A 269 34.70 -15.94 -5.99
N ALA A 270 34.71 -14.90 -5.15
CA ALA A 270 34.50 -13.52 -5.60
C ALA A 270 35.70 -13.03 -6.43
N SER A 271 35.55 -13.03 -7.76
CA SER A 271 36.48 -12.43 -8.73
C SER A 271 36.29 -10.91 -8.88
N PHE A 272 35.33 -10.33 -8.16
CA PHE A 272 34.83 -8.96 -8.29
C PHE A 272 34.90 -8.17 -6.96
N GLU A 273 34.79 -6.84 -7.05
CA GLU A 273 34.70 -5.96 -5.87
C GLU A 273 33.31 -6.07 -5.23
N ILE A 274 33.27 -6.30 -3.91
CA ILE A 274 32.02 -6.45 -3.16
C ILE A 274 31.39 -5.07 -2.97
N ALA A 275 30.15 -4.92 -3.42
CA ALA A 275 29.34 -3.74 -3.22
C ALA A 275 28.61 -3.77 -1.87
N GLY A 276 28.41 -2.60 -1.26
CA GLY A 276 27.67 -2.45 -0.01
C GLY A 276 26.14 -2.50 -0.14
N GLY A 277 25.61 -2.95 -1.29
CA GLY A 277 24.18 -3.08 -1.51
C GLY A 277 23.56 -4.21 -0.68
N LEU A 278 22.25 -4.14 -0.46
CA LEU A 278 21.44 -5.22 0.11
C LEU A 278 20.67 -5.91 -1.02
N PRO A 279 20.60 -7.25 -1.06
CA PRO A 279 19.72 -7.96 -1.99
C PRO A 279 18.25 -7.78 -1.59
N GLY A 280 17.34 -8.27 -2.41
CA GLY A 280 15.89 -8.25 -2.16
C GLY A 280 15.49 -9.13 -0.98
N LEU A 281 14.30 -8.87 -0.45
CA LEU A 281 13.76 -9.60 0.70
C LEU A 281 13.54 -11.09 0.40
N LEU A 282 13.34 -11.46 -0.86
CA LEU A 282 13.23 -12.87 -1.27
C LEU A 282 14.51 -13.65 -0.93
N ALA A 283 15.69 -13.06 -1.07
CA ALA A 283 16.95 -13.73 -0.77
C ALA A 283 17.05 -14.14 0.70
N ALA A 284 16.67 -13.24 1.62
CA ALA A 284 16.65 -13.54 3.05
C ALA A 284 15.56 -14.55 3.43
N ALA A 285 14.35 -14.37 2.90
CA ALA A 285 13.24 -15.28 3.17
C ALA A 285 13.55 -16.70 2.66
N ALA A 286 14.08 -16.84 1.44
CA ALA A 286 14.46 -18.12 0.87
C ALA A 286 15.56 -18.79 1.72
N ALA A 287 16.62 -18.05 2.08
CA ALA A 287 17.72 -18.57 2.91
C ALA A 287 17.25 -19.07 4.28
N GLU A 288 16.37 -18.33 4.95
CA GLU A 288 15.77 -18.74 6.23
C GLU A 288 14.94 -20.02 6.07
N GLN A 289 14.13 -20.12 5.01
CA GLN A 289 13.20 -21.22 4.83
C GLN A 289 13.88 -22.53 4.39
N VAL A 290 15.10 -22.50 3.83
CA VAL A 290 15.85 -23.73 3.46
C VAL A 290 16.00 -24.68 4.64
N ALA A 291 16.22 -24.16 5.86
CA ALA A 291 16.41 -24.97 7.05
C ALA A 291 15.20 -25.86 7.39
N PHE A 292 14.01 -25.54 6.88
CA PHE A 292 12.78 -26.31 7.09
C PHE A 292 12.50 -27.32 5.96
N VAL A 293 13.29 -27.33 4.90
CA VAL A 293 13.07 -28.15 3.70
C VAL A 293 14.33 -28.94 3.31
N LYS A 294 15.11 -29.36 4.31
CA LYS A 294 16.39 -30.08 4.14
C LYS A 294 16.26 -31.37 3.34
N ASP A 295 15.09 -32.01 3.39
CA ASP A 295 14.84 -33.29 2.71
C ASP A 295 14.53 -33.15 1.21
N LYS A 296 14.31 -31.92 0.70
CA LYS A 296 14.07 -31.66 -0.73
C LYS A 296 15.31 -31.07 -1.39
N ALA A 297 16.19 -31.94 -1.88
CA ALA A 297 17.45 -31.55 -2.52
C ALA A 297 17.27 -30.56 -3.69
N GLU A 298 16.17 -30.67 -4.44
CA GLU A 298 15.81 -29.75 -5.52
C GLU A 298 15.60 -28.30 -5.04
N VAL A 299 14.86 -28.12 -3.94
CA VAL A 299 14.60 -26.79 -3.35
C VAL A 299 15.88 -26.21 -2.77
N VAL A 300 16.65 -27.03 -2.05
CA VAL A 300 17.94 -26.61 -1.47
C VAL A 300 18.92 -26.20 -2.59
N GLY A 301 18.99 -27.00 -3.66
CA GLY A 301 19.82 -26.71 -4.83
C GLY A 301 19.41 -25.43 -5.55
N TRP A 302 18.10 -25.19 -5.71
CA TRP A 302 17.59 -23.96 -6.29
C TRP A 302 17.92 -22.73 -5.44
N VAL A 303 17.71 -22.76 -4.12
CA VAL A 303 18.04 -21.59 -3.26
C VAL A 303 19.53 -21.30 -3.30
N ALA A 304 20.38 -22.32 -3.28
CA ALA A 304 21.82 -22.15 -3.43
C ALA A 304 22.18 -21.51 -4.78
N GLY A 305 21.58 -21.98 -5.88
CA GLY A 305 21.80 -21.42 -7.22
C GLY A 305 21.30 -19.99 -7.38
N PHE A 306 20.11 -19.68 -6.84
CA PHE A 306 19.56 -18.33 -6.84
C PHE A 306 20.46 -17.37 -6.06
N LEU A 307 20.88 -17.71 -4.84
CA LEU A 307 21.76 -16.86 -4.04
C LEU A 307 23.15 -16.70 -4.66
N ASP A 308 23.68 -17.72 -5.33
CA ASP A 308 24.96 -17.64 -6.05
C ASP A 308 24.86 -16.70 -7.27
N LEU A 309 23.76 -16.76 -8.04
CA LEU A 309 23.51 -15.82 -9.13
C LEU A 309 23.30 -14.39 -8.62
N THR A 310 22.57 -14.20 -7.51
CA THR A 310 22.36 -12.90 -6.88
C THR A 310 23.66 -12.32 -6.30
N PHE A 311 24.52 -13.17 -5.75
CA PHE A 311 25.84 -12.76 -5.28
C PHE A 311 26.74 -12.33 -6.44
N TYR A 312 26.72 -13.09 -7.55
CA TYR A 312 27.48 -12.77 -8.76
C TYR A 312 26.96 -11.52 -9.47
N SER A 313 25.64 -11.30 -9.58
CA SER A 313 25.07 -10.16 -10.32
C SER A 313 25.02 -8.86 -9.51
N GLY A 314 24.67 -8.94 -8.23
CA GLY A 314 24.53 -7.78 -7.35
C GLY A 314 25.78 -7.44 -6.53
N HIS A 315 26.77 -8.33 -6.50
CA HIS A 315 28.01 -8.22 -5.72
C HIS A 315 27.79 -7.92 -4.23
N THR A 316 26.65 -8.31 -3.66
CA THR A 316 26.28 -7.91 -2.29
C THR A 316 26.90 -8.81 -1.23
N GLN A 317 27.48 -8.22 -0.19
CA GLN A 317 28.08 -8.97 0.93
C GLN A 317 27.04 -9.86 1.63
N ALA A 318 25.82 -9.36 1.81
CA ALA A 318 24.74 -10.08 2.45
C ALA A 318 24.33 -11.36 1.68
N ALA A 319 24.23 -11.31 0.34
CA ALA A 319 23.90 -12.50 -0.45
C ALA A 319 24.96 -13.61 -0.29
N GLY A 320 26.24 -13.25 -0.21
CA GLY A 320 27.31 -14.22 0.04
C GLY A 320 27.24 -14.83 1.45
N VAL A 321 26.94 -14.05 2.48
CA VAL A 321 26.75 -14.60 3.84
C VAL A 321 25.54 -15.54 3.90
N LEU A 322 24.42 -15.18 3.26
CA LEU A 322 23.25 -16.05 3.16
C LEU A 322 23.55 -17.33 2.38
N LEU A 323 24.27 -17.24 1.25
CA LEU A 323 24.70 -18.39 0.47
C LEU A 323 25.49 -19.38 1.34
N HIS A 324 26.42 -18.88 2.17
CA HIS A 324 27.18 -19.76 3.07
C HIS A 324 26.27 -20.53 4.02
N SER A 325 25.28 -19.86 4.62
CA SER A 325 24.34 -20.51 5.55
C SER A 325 23.52 -21.61 4.87
N VAL A 326 23.20 -21.45 3.58
CA VAL A 326 22.48 -22.44 2.79
C VAL A 326 23.38 -23.62 2.39
N LEU A 327 24.66 -23.36 2.10
CA LEU A 327 25.63 -24.39 1.75
C LEU A 327 25.98 -25.34 2.91
N GLU A 328 25.77 -24.91 4.16
CA GLU A 328 25.89 -25.78 5.34
C GLU A 328 24.77 -26.82 5.43
N VAL A 329 23.70 -26.68 4.64
CA VAL A 329 22.58 -27.62 4.60
C VAL A 329 22.91 -28.81 3.68
N PRO A 330 22.68 -30.08 4.12
CA PRO A 330 22.86 -31.25 3.27
C PRO A 330 22.01 -31.16 2.00
N GLY A 331 22.62 -31.37 0.83
CA GLY A 331 21.95 -31.29 -0.48
C GLY A 331 22.31 -30.06 -1.33
N ALA A 332 22.97 -29.05 -0.75
CA ALA A 332 23.40 -27.84 -1.47
C ALA A 332 24.69 -28.00 -2.31
N ALA A 333 25.34 -29.17 -2.24
CA ALA A 333 26.71 -29.38 -2.72
C ALA A 333 26.87 -29.37 -4.25
N GLY A 334 25.79 -29.48 -5.03
CA GLY A 334 25.87 -29.61 -6.50
C GLY A 334 25.95 -28.30 -7.30
N THR A 335 25.70 -27.14 -6.68
CA THR A 335 25.45 -25.89 -7.43
C THR A 335 26.67 -24.97 -7.57
N LEU A 336 27.74 -25.20 -6.80
CA LEU A 336 28.93 -24.33 -6.77
C LEU A 336 29.95 -24.59 -7.89
N GLU A 337 29.72 -25.57 -8.77
CA GLU A 337 30.68 -25.99 -9.79
C GLU A 337 30.56 -25.21 -11.12
N GLN A 338 29.74 -24.15 -11.17
CA GLN A 338 29.63 -23.32 -12.37
C GLN A 338 30.69 -22.21 -12.37
N ASP A 339 31.57 -22.22 -13.37
CA ASP A 339 32.51 -21.13 -13.64
C ASP A 339 31.77 -19.81 -13.92
N ASP A 340 32.41 -18.66 -13.66
CA ASP A 340 31.86 -17.33 -13.92
C ASP A 340 31.34 -17.17 -15.37
N ALA A 341 32.04 -17.79 -16.34
CA ALA A 341 31.62 -17.80 -17.75
C ALA A 341 30.31 -18.59 -17.99
N ALA A 342 30.05 -19.63 -17.20
CA ALA A 342 28.80 -20.37 -17.24
C ALA A 342 27.65 -19.55 -16.63
N LYS A 343 27.89 -18.88 -15.50
CA LYS A 343 26.92 -17.98 -14.84
C LYS A 343 26.50 -16.84 -15.76
N GLU A 344 27.49 -16.18 -16.38
CA GLU A 344 27.24 -15.10 -17.34
C GLU A 344 26.46 -15.59 -18.57
N LYS A 345 26.74 -16.81 -19.05
CA LYS A 345 25.97 -17.43 -20.13
C LYS A 345 24.52 -17.71 -19.73
N THR A 346 24.26 -18.10 -18.48
CA THR A 346 22.90 -18.34 -17.96
C THR A 346 22.13 -17.02 -17.87
N LEU A 347 22.75 -15.96 -17.34
CA LEU A 347 22.16 -14.61 -17.29
C LEU A 347 21.92 -14.02 -18.69
N HIS A 348 22.86 -14.19 -19.63
CA HIS A 348 22.71 -13.70 -21.00
C HIS A 348 21.54 -14.32 -21.77
N LYS A 349 21.11 -15.55 -21.43
CA LYS A 349 19.92 -16.16 -22.06
C LYS A 349 18.63 -15.42 -21.68
N VAL A 350 18.62 -14.81 -20.51
CA VAL A 350 17.45 -14.14 -19.91
C VAL A 350 17.49 -12.63 -20.17
N ARG A 351 18.67 -12.03 -20.36
CA ARG A 351 18.81 -10.61 -20.66
C ARG A 351 18.02 -10.20 -21.90
N LEU A 352 17.13 -9.23 -21.73
CA LEU A 352 16.38 -8.64 -22.84
C LEU A 352 17.24 -7.55 -23.52
N PRO A 353 17.23 -7.43 -24.87
CA PRO A 353 17.89 -6.34 -25.56
C PRO A 353 17.30 -5.00 -25.13
N GLN A 354 18.12 -4.14 -24.52
CA GLN A 354 17.75 -2.77 -24.17
C GLN A 354 17.19 -2.07 -25.42
N ARG A 355 16.02 -1.42 -25.29
CA ARG A 355 15.67 -0.32 -26.21
C ARG A 355 16.58 0.84 -25.83
N ASP A 356 17.08 1.58 -26.83
CA ASP A 356 17.58 2.95 -26.65
C ASP A 356 16.42 3.83 -26.15
N VAL A 357 16.09 3.68 -24.87
CA VAL A 357 15.23 4.62 -24.15
C VAL A 357 16.19 5.71 -23.70
N ALA A 358 15.98 6.90 -24.24
CA ALA A 358 16.59 8.11 -23.74
C ALA A 358 16.60 8.05 -22.21
N LYS A 359 17.78 8.24 -21.62
CA LYS A 359 17.99 8.32 -20.17
C LYS A 359 16.77 8.96 -19.52
N PRO A 360 16.20 8.38 -18.44
CA PRO A 360 15.12 9.04 -17.73
C PRO A 360 15.54 10.48 -17.54
N SER A 361 14.71 11.38 -18.08
CA SER A 361 14.89 12.82 -17.93
C SER A 361 15.26 13.05 -16.47
N LYS A 362 16.42 13.69 -16.26
CA LYS A 362 16.83 14.16 -14.95
C LYS A 362 15.56 14.70 -14.30
N GLN A 363 15.15 14.07 -13.20
CA GLN A 363 14.17 14.67 -12.32
C GLN A 363 14.59 16.12 -12.21
N ILE A 364 13.69 17.02 -12.59
CA ILE A 364 13.86 18.43 -12.31
C ILE A 364 13.93 18.48 -10.80
N THR A 365 15.14 18.47 -10.25
CA THR A 365 15.41 18.83 -8.88
C THR A 365 15.08 20.31 -8.82
N SER A 366 13.80 20.57 -8.57
CA SER A 366 13.35 21.78 -7.90
C SER A 366 14.18 21.87 -6.64
N ASN A 367 15.19 22.74 -6.69
CA ASN A 367 16.29 22.79 -5.75
C ASN A 367 15.91 23.58 -4.48
N GLN A 368 14.70 23.36 -3.96
CA GLN A 368 14.24 23.83 -2.67
C GLN A 368 13.21 22.81 -2.13
N LYS A 369 13.57 22.03 -1.11
CA LYS A 369 12.58 21.30 -0.31
C LYS A 369 11.59 22.33 0.26
N PRO A 370 10.29 22.26 -0.05
CA PRO A 370 9.31 23.13 0.59
C PRO A 370 9.33 22.83 2.09
N VAL A 371 9.37 23.89 2.91
CA VAL A 371 9.16 23.76 4.35
C VAL A 371 7.75 23.22 4.55
N LEU A 372 7.62 22.11 5.27
CA LEU A 372 6.30 21.57 5.61
C LEU A 372 5.63 22.53 6.59
N ASP A 373 4.51 23.11 6.18
CA ASP A 373 3.71 24.00 7.02
C ASP A 373 2.73 23.15 7.84
N PHE A 374 3.04 22.99 9.13
CA PHE A 374 2.23 22.18 10.04
C PHE A 374 1.21 23.06 10.76
N ALA A 375 -0.07 22.68 10.66
CA ALA A 375 -1.16 23.42 11.29
C ALA A 375 -1.03 23.43 12.84
N PRO A 376 -1.32 24.56 13.50
CA PRO A 376 -1.36 24.65 14.96
C PRO A 376 -2.54 23.87 15.56
N LEU A 377 -2.52 23.67 16.88
CA LEU A 377 -3.57 22.94 17.64
C LEU A 377 -4.97 23.49 17.33
N PRO A 378 -5.97 22.64 17.01
CA PRO A 378 -7.33 23.11 16.76
C PRO A 378 -7.89 23.70 18.06
N ALA A 379 -8.41 24.92 17.99
CA ALA A 379 -9.09 25.56 19.12
C ALA A 379 -10.49 24.96 19.33
N GLU A 380 -10.92 24.87 20.58
CA GLU A 380 -12.30 24.54 20.92
C GLU A 380 -13.21 25.73 20.56
N SER A 381 -14.34 25.47 19.91
CA SER A 381 -15.35 26.48 19.59
C SER A 381 -16.20 26.77 20.83
N ASP A 382 -16.48 28.04 21.11
CA ASP A 382 -17.37 28.43 22.21
C ASP A 382 -18.85 28.06 21.95
N ASN A 383 -19.20 27.83 20.68
CA ASN A 383 -20.53 27.40 20.26
C ASN A 383 -20.55 25.88 20.00
N HIS A 384 -21.50 25.18 20.63
CA HIS A 384 -21.69 23.73 20.49
C HIS A 384 -23.06 23.35 19.92
N PRO A 385 -23.39 23.70 18.66
CA PRO A 385 -24.65 23.31 18.04
C PRO A 385 -24.79 21.79 17.84
N GLU A 386 -23.68 21.05 17.91
CA GLU A 386 -23.61 19.62 17.63
C GLU A 386 -24.36 18.78 18.68
N LEU A 387 -24.57 19.32 19.88
CA LEU A 387 -25.34 18.69 20.96
C LEU A 387 -26.77 18.34 20.55
N PHE A 388 -27.39 19.15 19.68
CA PHE A 388 -28.81 19.01 19.32
C PHE A 388 -29.04 18.73 17.83
N ARG A 389 -28.06 19.02 16.97
CA ARG A 389 -28.20 18.88 15.51
C ARG A 389 -28.45 17.44 15.08
N TRP A 390 -27.76 16.47 15.70
CA TRP A 390 -27.94 15.04 15.41
C TRP A 390 -29.38 14.56 15.64
N ALA A 391 -30.09 15.17 16.61
CA ALA A 391 -31.45 14.76 16.98
C ALA A 391 -32.53 15.28 16.01
N GLN A 392 -32.19 16.25 15.15
CA GLN A 392 -33.10 16.87 14.20
C GLN A 392 -33.11 16.19 12.83
N LYS A 393 -32.14 15.32 12.56
CA LYS A 393 -31.95 14.61 11.29
C LYS A 393 -32.30 13.14 11.42
N ASP A 394 -32.45 12.46 10.29
CA ASP A 394 -32.44 11.00 10.26
C ASP A 394 -31.07 10.47 10.72
N LEU A 395 -31.04 9.30 11.35
CA LEU A 395 -29.83 8.74 11.96
C LEU A 395 -28.75 8.49 10.92
N ALA A 396 -29.10 7.93 9.75
CA ALA A 396 -28.15 7.68 8.67
C ALA A 396 -27.47 8.97 8.19
N LEU A 397 -28.25 10.03 7.96
CA LEU A 397 -27.73 11.35 7.58
C LEU A 397 -26.88 12.00 8.68
N ALA A 398 -27.27 11.84 9.96
CA ALA A 398 -26.48 12.35 11.08
C ALA A 398 -25.11 11.66 11.22
N PHE A 399 -25.02 10.40 10.79
CA PHE A 399 -23.78 9.63 10.71
C PHE A 399 -22.92 10.07 9.52
N GLU A 400 -23.50 10.23 8.33
CA GLU A 400 -22.80 10.68 7.12
C GLU A 400 -22.29 12.13 7.23
N ASP A 401 -23.10 13.05 7.78
CA ASP A 401 -22.74 14.47 7.96
C ASP A 401 -21.70 14.70 9.07
N GLY A 402 -21.32 13.65 9.82
CA GLY A 402 -20.35 13.75 10.91
C GLY A 402 -20.89 14.42 12.19
N ASP A 403 -22.19 14.61 12.33
CA ASP A 403 -22.80 15.22 13.52
C ASP A 403 -22.57 14.36 14.77
N VAL A 404 -22.62 13.02 14.62
CA VAL A 404 -22.32 12.08 15.70
C VAL A 404 -20.84 12.13 16.11
N THR A 405 -19.93 12.28 15.15
CA THR A 405 -18.49 12.41 15.47
C THR A 405 -18.23 13.65 16.32
N SER A 406 -18.91 14.75 16.01
CA SER A 406 -18.80 15.99 16.77
C SER A 406 -19.40 15.86 18.17
N LEU A 407 -20.52 15.13 18.30
CA LEU A 407 -21.13 14.81 19.59
C LEU A 407 -20.20 13.99 20.51
N ILE A 408 -19.45 13.03 19.95
CA ILE A 408 -18.43 12.28 20.69
C ILE A 408 -17.34 13.22 21.21
N LEU A 409 -16.89 14.18 20.39
CA LEU A 409 -15.86 15.14 20.78
C LEU A 409 -16.32 16.12 21.87
N CYS A 410 -17.63 16.34 22.06
CA CYS A 410 -18.14 17.14 23.20
C CYS A 410 -17.73 16.56 24.57
N LEU A 411 -17.47 15.25 24.67
CA LEU A 411 -16.94 14.63 25.91
C LEU A 411 -15.51 15.09 26.25
N CYS A 412 -14.76 15.57 25.26
CA CYS A 412 -13.40 16.07 25.42
C CYS A 412 -13.36 17.56 25.79
N SER A 413 -14.51 18.23 25.85
CA SER A 413 -14.63 19.67 26.13
C SER A 413 -14.04 20.03 27.50
N LYS A 414 -13.43 21.21 27.61
CA LYS A 414 -12.99 21.77 28.91
C LYS A 414 -14.17 22.08 29.83
N HIS A 415 -15.33 22.38 29.27
CA HIS A 415 -16.52 22.78 30.02
C HIS A 415 -17.32 21.57 30.52
N SER A 416 -17.51 21.49 31.84
CA SER A 416 -18.20 20.35 32.47
C SER A 416 -19.65 20.19 32.02
N ASP A 417 -20.37 21.30 31.81
CA ASP A 417 -21.78 21.26 31.39
C ASP A 417 -21.94 20.69 29.98
N ILE A 418 -21.05 21.04 29.06
CA ILE A 418 -21.03 20.52 27.69
C ILE A 418 -20.73 19.01 27.69
N ARG A 419 -19.80 18.55 28.53
CA ARG A 419 -19.53 17.11 28.68
C ARG A 419 -20.73 16.34 29.21
N ARG A 420 -21.40 16.85 30.25
CA ARG A 420 -22.60 16.22 30.83
C ARG A 420 -23.74 16.17 29.81
N GLN A 421 -23.98 17.26 29.09
CA GLN A 421 -25.00 17.29 28.03
C GLN A 421 -24.64 16.34 26.88
N GLY A 422 -23.40 16.35 26.41
CA GLY A 422 -22.91 15.42 25.39
C GLY A 422 -23.09 13.96 25.79
N HIS A 423 -22.79 13.62 27.04
CA HIS A 423 -23.01 12.28 27.60
C HIS A 423 -24.48 11.86 27.60
N ILE A 424 -25.39 12.73 28.05
CA ILE A 424 -26.84 12.47 28.05
C ILE A 424 -27.33 12.24 26.60
N GLN A 425 -26.89 13.08 25.66
CA GLN A 425 -27.27 12.96 24.26
C GLN A 425 -26.70 11.70 23.61
N LEU A 426 -25.47 11.30 23.93
CA LEU A 426 -24.89 10.02 23.46
C LEU A 426 -25.66 8.81 23.98
N ARG A 427 -26.12 8.83 25.24
CA ARG A 427 -27.00 7.77 25.78
C ARG A 427 -28.34 7.73 25.05
N SER A 428 -28.91 8.89 24.73
CA SER A 428 -30.13 8.98 23.92
C SER A 428 -29.93 8.42 22.51
N LEU A 429 -28.80 8.76 21.88
CA LEU A 429 -28.41 8.25 20.56
C LEU A 429 -28.25 6.73 20.60
N ALA A 430 -27.52 6.19 21.58
CA ALA A 430 -27.32 4.74 21.73
C ALA A 430 -28.66 4.00 21.92
N PHE A 431 -29.62 4.58 22.64
CA PHE A 431 -30.96 4.01 22.78
C PHE A 431 -31.74 4.03 21.46
N LYS A 432 -31.74 5.15 20.74
CA LYS A 432 -32.41 5.28 19.44
C LYS A 432 -31.80 4.35 18.38
N LEU A 433 -30.47 4.19 18.39
CA LEU A 433 -29.74 3.34 17.46
C LEU A 433 -30.14 1.86 17.60
N ARG A 434 -30.33 1.37 18.84
CA ARG A 434 -30.80 -0.01 19.09
C ARG A 434 -32.15 -0.30 18.45
N THR A 435 -33.04 0.69 18.43
CA THR A 435 -34.38 0.57 17.83
C THR A 435 -34.42 0.85 16.33
N SER A 436 -33.29 1.23 15.72
CA SER A 436 -33.21 1.65 14.32
C SER A 436 -32.96 0.47 13.35
N THR A 437 -33.11 0.77 12.07
CA THR A 437 -32.84 -0.13 10.93
C THR A 437 -31.51 0.18 10.23
N VAL A 438 -30.61 0.93 10.88
CA VAL A 438 -29.29 1.25 10.32
C VAL A 438 -28.45 -0.02 10.19
N ASP A 439 -27.73 -0.16 9.09
CA ASP A 439 -26.79 -1.26 8.85
C ASP A 439 -25.66 -1.25 9.89
N ASP A 440 -25.14 -2.42 10.27
CA ASP A 440 -24.09 -2.58 11.29
C ASP A 440 -24.37 -1.93 12.67
N LYS A 441 -25.64 -1.70 12.99
CA LYS A 441 -26.08 -1.06 14.25
C LYS A 441 -25.52 -1.71 15.52
N ASP A 442 -25.27 -3.02 15.52
CA ASP A 442 -24.77 -3.73 16.69
C ASP A 442 -23.32 -3.34 17.01
N LEU A 443 -22.47 -3.19 15.98
CA LEU A 443 -21.08 -2.73 16.11
C LEU A 443 -21.02 -1.25 16.50
N LEU A 444 -21.87 -0.42 15.89
CA LEU A 444 -21.99 1.00 16.24
C LEU A 444 -22.48 1.17 17.69
N CYS A 445 -23.44 0.35 18.15
CA CYS A 445 -23.90 0.33 19.54
C CYS A 445 -22.79 -0.12 20.50
N MET A 446 -21.95 -1.08 20.10
CA MET A 446 -20.80 -1.54 20.88
C MET A 446 -19.78 -0.41 21.06
N LEU A 447 -19.38 0.25 19.97
CA LEU A 447 -18.47 1.39 20.01
C LEU A 447 -19.00 2.52 20.91
N LEU A 448 -20.25 2.95 20.71
CA LEU A 448 -20.86 3.99 21.55
C LEU A 448 -20.96 3.55 23.01
N GLY A 449 -21.30 2.29 23.26
CA GLY A 449 -21.34 1.71 24.60
C GLY A 449 -19.99 1.76 25.31
N GLU A 450 -18.91 1.35 24.65
CA GLU A 450 -17.56 1.38 25.20
C GLU A 450 -17.07 2.80 25.49
N VAL A 451 -17.38 3.77 24.63
CA VAL A 451 -17.06 5.19 24.86
C VAL A 451 -17.81 5.73 26.07
N ILE A 452 -19.11 5.45 26.17
CA ILE A 452 -19.96 5.89 27.29
C ILE A 452 -19.45 5.26 28.60
N GLU A 453 -19.19 3.96 28.62
CA GLU A 453 -18.70 3.26 29.81
C GLU A 453 -17.32 3.79 30.23
N THR A 454 -16.41 4.00 29.27
CA THR A 454 -15.09 4.58 29.53
C THR A 454 -15.20 5.97 30.16
N PHE A 455 -16.12 6.81 29.67
CA PHE A 455 -16.37 8.12 30.24
C PHE A 455 -16.98 8.04 31.65
N GLU A 456 -17.97 7.16 31.87
CA GLU A 456 -18.64 6.98 33.16
C GLU A 456 -17.70 6.46 34.26
N GLN A 457 -16.81 5.52 33.94
CA GLN A 457 -15.91 4.92 34.92
C GLN A 457 -14.67 5.79 35.21
N GLN A 458 -14.08 6.40 34.18
CA GLN A 458 -12.75 7.03 34.30
C GLN A 458 -12.80 8.55 34.39
N CYS A 459 -13.83 9.20 33.83
CA CYS A 459 -13.89 10.65 33.68
C CYS A 459 -14.94 11.29 34.60
N LEU A 460 -16.16 10.74 34.62
CA LEU A 460 -17.30 11.28 35.36
C LEU A 460 -17.07 11.38 36.89
N PRO A 461 -16.44 10.40 37.59
CA PRO A 461 -16.32 10.44 39.05
C PRO A 461 -15.39 11.56 39.56
N LYS A 462 -14.46 12.00 38.72
CA LYS A 462 -13.49 13.07 39.03
C LYS A 462 -13.77 14.36 38.26
N ASP A 463 -14.87 14.41 37.51
CA ASP A 463 -15.21 15.49 36.58
C ASP A 463 -14.05 15.86 35.63
N HIS A 464 -13.29 14.86 35.20
CA HIS A 464 -12.24 15.03 34.21
C HIS A 464 -12.83 15.04 32.79
N HIS A 465 -12.20 15.77 31.87
CA HIS A 465 -12.54 15.67 30.46
C HIS A 465 -11.97 14.41 29.85
N LEU A 466 -12.66 13.85 28.85
CA LEU A 466 -12.11 12.73 28.09
C LEU A 466 -10.87 13.24 27.33
N PRO A 467 -9.73 12.50 27.33
CA PRO A 467 -8.58 12.88 26.52
C PRO A 467 -8.95 12.89 25.02
N TYR A 468 -8.45 13.87 24.28
CA TYR A 468 -8.73 13.98 22.86
C TYR A 468 -8.21 12.78 22.09
N LEU A 469 -7.13 12.12 22.53
CA LEU A 469 -6.68 10.84 21.97
C LEU A 469 -7.80 9.80 21.93
N THR A 470 -8.60 9.70 22.99
CA THR A 470 -9.69 8.73 23.08
C THR A 470 -10.89 9.17 22.26
N GLY A 471 -11.23 10.46 22.30
CA GLY A 471 -12.31 11.03 21.48
C GLY A 471 -12.06 10.91 19.98
N THR A 472 -10.87 11.29 19.50
CA THR A 472 -10.51 11.21 18.08
C THR A 472 -10.33 9.76 17.60
N PHE A 473 -9.96 8.84 18.50
CA PHE A 473 -10.00 7.42 18.16
C PHE A 473 -11.45 6.98 17.92
N ALA A 474 -12.36 7.31 18.83
CA ALA A 474 -13.76 6.93 18.71
C ALA A 474 -14.40 7.47 17.43
N THR A 475 -14.11 8.72 17.05
CA THR A 475 -14.61 9.28 15.78
C THR A 475 -14.03 8.57 14.55
N ARG A 476 -12.72 8.27 14.56
CA ARG A 476 -12.10 7.53 13.46
C ARG A 476 -12.61 6.09 13.37
N ALA A 477 -12.77 5.41 14.51
CA ALA A 477 -13.33 4.07 14.58
C ALA A 477 -14.79 4.06 14.08
N LEU A 478 -15.59 5.09 14.41
CA LEU A 478 -16.95 5.22 13.91
C LEU A 478 -17.01 5.24 12.37
N ASN A 479 -16.15 6.06 11.75
CA ASN A 479 -16.08 6.14 10.29
C ASN A 479 -15.59 4.84 9.66
N VAL A 480 -14.64 4.15 10.31
CA VAL A 480 -14.20 2.82 9.86
C VAL A 480 -15.34 1.82 9.93
N LEU A 481 -16.15 1.81 10.98
CA LEU A 481 -17.26 0.87 11.13
C LEU A 481 -18.40 1.10 10.12
N GLN A 482 -18.56 2.33 9.63
CA GLN A 482 -19.50 2.65 8.56
C GLN A 482 -19.06 2.11 7.19
N GLU A 483 -17.77 1.77 7.04
CA GLU A 483 -17.21 1.26 5.80
C GLU A 483 -16.54 -0.11 6.04
N PRO A 484 -17.28 -1.23 5.88
CA PRO A 484 -16.74 -2.58 6.10
C PRO A 484 -15.55 -2.95 5.20
N THR A 485 -15.35 -2.24 4.09
CA THR A 485 -14.23 -2.41 3.16
C THR A 485 -12.96 -1.65 3.57
N HIS A 486 -13.01 -0.89 4.68
CA HIS A 486 -11.87 -0.13 5.14
C HIS A 486 -10.75 -1.06 5.65
N PHE A 487 -9.51 -0.84 5.20
CA PHE A 487 -8.34 -1.71 5.48
C PHE A 487 -8.05 -1.96 6.98
N ILE A 488 -8.44 -1.04 7.87
CA ILE A 488 -8.29 -1.18 9.35
C ILE A 488 -9.51 -1.81 10.03
N TYR A 489 -10.63 -2.00 9.33
CA TYR A 489 -11.89 -2.50 9.88
C TYR A 489 -11.75 -3.76 10.74
N PRO A 490 -11.01 -4.80 10.33
CA PRO A 490 -10.85 -6.00 11.15
C PRO A 490 -10.14 -5.75 12.49
N LYS A 491 -9.11 -4.89 12.49
CA LYS A 491 -8.35 -4.54 13.70
C LYS A 491 -9.18 -3.71 14.67
N VAL A 492 -10.04 -2.83 14.16
CA VAL A 492 -11.01 -2.08 14.98
C VAL A 492 -12.01 -3.03 15.62
N ASN A 493 -12.62 -3.93 14.85
CA ASN A 493 -13.55 -4.92 15.41
C ASN A 493 -12.91 -5.81 16.48
N ARG A 494 -11.67 -6.26 16.25
CA ARG A 494 -10.91 -7.04 17.24
C ARG A 494 -10.62 -6.25 18.52
N TYR A 495 -10.44 -4.94 18.40
CA TYR A 495 -10.23 -4.06 19.54
C TYR A 495 -11.50 -3.87 20.38
N LEU A 496 -12.66 -3.67 19.74
CA LEU A 496 -13.95 -3.50 20.43
C LEU A 496 -14.34 -4.76 21.21
N ILE A 497 -14.18 -5.95 20.60
CA ILE A 497 -14.54 -7.23 21.26
C ILE A 497 -13.62 -7.56 22.46
N LYS A 498 -12.53 -6.81 22.68
CA LYS A 498 -11.52 -7.13 23.69
C LYS A 498 -11.94 -6.82 25.13
N SER A 499 -12.67 -5.72 25.36
CA SER A 499 -12.96 -5.22 26.70
C SER A 499 -14.16 -4.27 26.69
N PRO A 500 -15.05 -4.33 27.70
CA PRO A 500 -16.20 -3.41 27.80
C PRO A 500 -15.80 -1.96 28.10
N GLU A 501 -14.58 -1.72 28.60
CA GLU A 501 -14.00 -0.39 28.80
C GLU A 501 -12.63 -0.24 28.13
N TRP A 502 -12.31 0.98 27.70
CA TRP A 502 -11.01 1.30 27.13
C TRP A 502 -9.99 1.71 28.18
N ARG A 503 -8.81 1.09 28.09
CA ARG A 503 -7.65 1.49 28.91
C ARG A 503 -6.92 2.65 28.25
N ILE A 504 -7.41 3.87 28.49
CA ILE A 504 -6.92 5.13 27.89
C ILE A 504 -5.38 5.20 27.85
N GLN A 505 -4.72 4.92 28.98
CA GLN A 505 -3.25 5.00 29.12
C GLN A 505 -2.48 4.00 28.23
N ARG A 506 -3.06 2.83 27.92
CA ARG A 506 -2.39 1.78 27.12
C ARG A 506 -2.80 1.79 25.66
N MET A 507 -3.75 2.64 25.30
CA MET A 507 -4.38 2.66 23.98
C MET A 507 -3.37 2.97 22.85
N PRO A 508 -2.51 4.02 22.94
CA PRO A 508 -1.50 4.28 21.91
C PRO A 508 -0.51 3.12 21.76
N THR A 509 -0.05 2.54 22.87
CA THR A 509 0.87 1.41 22.87
C THR A 509 0.28 0.19 22.18
N HIS A 510 -0.99 -0.11 22.47
CA HIS A 510 -1.69 -1.24 21.86
C HIS A 510 -1.81 -1.08 20.34
N TRP A 511 -2.22 0.10 19.89
CA TRP A 511 -2.38 0.37 18.46
C TRP A 511 -1.05 0.38 17.73
N LEU A 512 0.00 1.00 18.30
CA LEU A 512 1.33 0.94 17.72
C LEU A 512 1.87 -0.49 17.67
N SER A 513 1.67 -1.32 18.70
CA SER A 513 2.10 -2.73 18.63
C SER A 513 1.34 -3.54 17.58
N ASN A 514 0.04 -3.25 17.39
CA ASN A 514 -0.83 -3.98 16.46
C ASN A 514 -0.94 -3.35 15.07
N THR A 515 -0.09 -2.37 14.75
CA THR A 515 0.07 -1.86 13.38
C THR A 515 1.53 -1.78 12.96
N VAL A 516 2.42 -1.31 13.84
CA VAL A 516 3.86 -1.19 13.54
C VAL A 516 4.60 -2.53 13.72
N LEU A 517 4.21 -3.35 14.70
CA LEU A 517 4.94 -4.60 15.01
C LEU A 517 4.19 -5.87 14.60
N SER A 518 2.94 -5.73 14.14
CA SER A 518 2.11 -6.86 13.72
C SER A 518 1.92 -6.87 12.21
N GLN A 519 1.61 -8.04 11.67
CA GLN A 519 1.27 -8.20 10.26
C GLN A 519 0.00 -7.40 9.90
N PRO A 520 -0.03 -6.76 8.70
CA PRO A 520 -1.28 -6.23 8.16
C PRO A 520 -2.21 -7.40 7.76
N GLU A 521 -3.51 -7.15 7.73
CA GLU A 521 -4.48 -8.17 7.29
C GLU A 521 -4.65 -8.21 5.76
N GLU A 522 -4.28 -7.11 5.09
CA GLU A 522 -4.22 -6.98 3.64
C GLU A 522 -2.76 -6.80 3.18
N ASP A 523 -2.44 -7.36 2.02
CA ASP A 523 -1.15 -7.12 1.36
C ASP A 523 -1.03 -5.60 1.05
N ASP A 524 0.17 -5.01 1.15
CA ASP A 524 0.47 -3.57 1.00
C ASP A 524 -0.22 -2.60 1.99
N ALA A 525 -1.04 -3.09 2.91
CA ALA A 525 -1.75 -2.24 3.86
C ALA A 525 -0.89 -1.79 5.03
N TYR A 526 0.29 -2.37 5.27
CA TYR A 526 1.13 -2.04 6.43
C TYR A 526 1.36 -0.53 6.58
N TRP A 527 1.82 0.15 5.53
CA TRP A 527 2.06 1.59 5.60
C TRP A 527 0.79 2.43 5.64
N LYS A 528 -0.33 1.92 5.08
CA LYS A 528 -1.66 2.55 5.21
C LYS A 528 -2.14 2.49 6.67
N GLU A 529 -2.01 1.33 7.30
CA GLU A 529 -2.33 1.11 8.71
C GLU A 529 -1.48 1.97 9.65
N VAL A 530 -0.16 1.96 9.43
CA VAL A 530 0.79 2.77 10.20
C VAL A 530 0.48 4.26 10.05
N THR A 531 0.25 4.73 8.82
CA THR A 531 -0.08 6.14 8.57
C THR A 531 -1.42 6.53 9.20
N TRP A 532 -2.41 5.64 9.21
CA TRP A 532 -3.69 5.88 9.89
C TRP A 532 -3.52 6.04 11.40
N VAL A 533 -2.70 5.19 12.04
CA VAL A 533 -2.39 5.31 13.48
C VAL A 533 -1.62 6.60 13.76
N LEU A 534 -0.61 6.93 12.95
CA LEU A 534 0.14 8.18 13.09
C LEU A 534 -0.77 9.41 12.93
N ALA A 535 -1.68 9.40 11.96
CA ALA A 535 -2.65 10.48 11.76
C ALA A 535 -3.61 10.61 12.96
N TRP A 536 -4.06 9.50 13.53
CA TRP A 536 -4.85 9.52 14.77
C TRP A 536 -4.07 10.15 15.94
N LEU A 537 -2.80 9.76 16.14
CA LEU A 537 -1.95 10.32 17.20
C LEU A 537 -1.74 11.83 17.03
N VAL A 538 -1.56 12.29 15.78
CA VAL A 538 -1.46 13.71 15.44
C VAL A 538 -2.75 14.47 15.78
N ASP A 539 -3.90 13.94 15.39
CA ASP A 539 -5.20 14.60 15.61
C ASP A 539 -5.61 14.63 17.09
N GLY A 540 -5.23 13.57 17.83
CA GLY A 540 -5.57 13.39 19.24
C GLY A 540 -4.67 14.15 20.22
N LEU A 541 -3.46 14.54 19.83
CA LEU A 541 -2.56 15.30 20.70
C LEU A 541 -2.95 16.78 20.77
N ARG A 542 -3.80 17.13 21.74
CA ARG A 542 -4.30 18.51 21.92
C ARG A 542 -4.04 19.12 23.30
N THR A 543 -4.03 18.31 24.34
CA THR A 543 -3.90 18.76 25.74
C THR A 543 -2.66 18.17 26.42
N SER A 544 -2.29 18.72 27.57
CA SER A 544 -1.21 18.18 28.41
C SER A 544 -1.52 16.77 28.91
N ALA A 545 -2.80 16.43 29.13
CA ALA A 545 -3.22 15.08 29.47
C ALA A 545 -2.94 14.08 28.33
N ASP A 546 -3.17 14.49 27.07
CA ASP A 546 -2.85 13.66 25.90
C ASP A 546 -1.34 13.43 25.77
N LEU A 547 -0.56 14.50 25.98
CA LEU A 547 0.90 14.43 26.00
C LEU A 547 1.41 13.43 27.06
N ASP A 548 0.83 13.47 28.26
CA ASP A 548 1.20 12.57 29.35
C ASP A 548 0.90 11.10 29.03
N ILE A 549 -0.20 10.80 28.34
CA ILE A 549 -0.54 9.45 27.88
C ILE A 549 0.51 8.95 26.87
N LEU A 550 0.86 9.76 25.86
CA LEU A 550 1.89 9.41 24.87
C LEU A 550 3.27 9.20 25.53
N ARG A 551 3.59 10.05 26.52
CA ARG A 551 4.83 9.96 27.29
C ARG A 551 4.89 8.68 28.11
N GLN A 552 3.83 8.33 28.84
CA GLN A 552 3.81 7.10 29.65
C GLN A 552 3.81 5.82 28.79
N GLY A 553 3.22 5.88 27.59
CA GLY A 553 3.20 4.78 26.64
C GLY A 553 4.52 4.52 25.90
N GLY A 554 5.52 5.39 26.05
CA GLY A 554 6.75 5.34 25.26
C GLY A 554 6.48 5.49 23.76
N THR A 555 5.48 6.32 23.40
CA THR A 555 5.03 6.47 22.01
C THR A 555 6.05 7.24 21.18
N PHE A 556 6.68 8.28 21.73
CA PHE A 556 7.65 9.10 21.00
C PHE A 556 8.90 8.30 20.61
N GLU A 557 9.38 7.42 21.48
CA GLU A 557 10.51 6.53 21.24
C GLU A 557 10.19 5.53 20.12
N LYS A 558 9.00 4.92 20.14
CA LYS A 558 8.55 4.00 19.08
C LYS A 558 8.39 4.70 17.73
N VAL A 559 7.84 5.90 17.71
CA VAL A 559 7.58 6.66 16.49
C VAL A 559 8.88 7.23 15.89
N THR A 560 9.82 7.68 16.73
CA THR A 560 11.15 8.11 16.28
C THR A 560 11.99 6.94 15.77
N ALA A 561 11.92 5.77 16.42
CA ALA A 561 12.52 4.54 15.90
C ALA A 561 11.92 4.11 14.56
N LEU A 562 10.59 4.19 14.42
CA LEU A 562 9.90 3.93 13.15
C LEU A 562 10.38 4.86 12.04
N TYR A 563 10.56 6.16 12.30
CA TYR A 563 11.07 7.10 11.30
C TYR A 563 12.47 6.72 10.82
N SER A 564 13.34 6.30 11.75
CA SER A 564 14.71 5.87 11.47
C SER A 564 14.77 4.52 10.73
N SER A 565 13.67 3.77 10.65
CA SER A 565 13.65 2.51 9.91
C SER A 565 13.91 2.71 8.41
N PRO A 566 14.62 1.77 7.75
CA PRO A 566 14.85 1.81 6.30
C PRO A 566 13.54 1.82 5.52
N GLY A 567 12.51 1.11 6.00
CA GLY A 567 11.18 1.09 5.38
C GLY A 567 10.53 2.48 5.35
N ALA A 568 10.61 3.24 6.45
CA ALA A 568 10.06 4.59 6.50
C ALA A 568 10.76 5.56 5.54
N SER A 569 12.00 5.27 5.12
CA SER A 569 12.73 6.13 4.16
C SER A 569 12.08 6.22 2.79
N ARG A 570 11.35 5.17 2.40
CA ARG A 570 10.65 5.10 1.12
C ARG A 570 9.22 5.69 1.21
N HIS A 571 8.65 5.79 2.42
CA HIS A 571 7.31 6.32 2.66
C HIS A 571 7.33 7.72 3.27
N ARG A 572 7.38 8.73 2.37
CA ARG A 572 7.41 10.15 2.75
C ARG A 572 6.24 10.56 3.66
N ALA A 573 5.02 10.11 3.36
CA ALA A 573 3.83 10.49 4.14
C ALA A 573 3.91 10.06 5.62
N ALA A 574 4.43 8.87 5.90
CA ALA A 574 4.61 8.39 7.27
C ALA A 574 5.64 9.24 8.02
N ARG A 575 6.77 9.57 7.37
CA ARG A 575 7.80 10.46 7.93
C ARG A 575 7.27 11.86 8.20
N GLU A 576 6.47 12.41 7.29
CA GLU A 576 5.84 13.71 7.47
C GLU A 576 4.89 13.71 8.67
N LYS A 577 4.10 12.64 8.87
CA LYS A 577 3.21 12.50 10.04
C LYS A 577 3.96 12.36 11.37
N VAL A 578 5.13 11.70 11.38
CA VAL A 578 6.00 11.69 12.57
C VAL A 578 6.51 13.09 12.90
N LEU A 579 6.99 13.83 11.90
CA LEU A 579 7.45 15.21 12.11
C LEU A 579 6.31 16.12 12.54
N GLU A 580 5.11 15.93 11.99
CA GLU A 580 3.89 16.63 12.40
C GLU A 580 3.53 16.30 13.87
N LEU A 581 3.63 15.05 14.29
CA LEU A 581 3.38 14.66 15.68
C LEU A 581 4.36 15.33 16.66
N LEU A 582 5.66 15.36 16.30
CA LEU A 582 6.66 16.06 17.09
C LEU A 582 6.38 17.57 17.13
N TYR A 583 6.01 18.17 16.00
CA TYR A 583 5.61 19.56 15.94
C TYR A 583 4.40 19.85 16.85
N ARG A 584 3.35 19.03 16.79
CA ARG A 584 2.16 19.14 17.65
C ARG A 584 2.52 19.05 19.12
N ALA A 585 3.42 18.15 19.49
CA ALA A 585 3.92 18.03 20.86
C ALA A 585 4.62 19.32 21.32
N THR A 586 5.38 20.01 20.47
CA THR A 586 5.99 21.31 20.85
C THR A 586 4.98 22.43 21.08
N CYS A 587 3.77 22.33 20.52
CA CYS A 587 2.71 23.30 20.72
C CYS A 587 1.96 23.11 22.04
N VAL A 588 2.12 21.97 22.71
CA VAL A 588 1.47 21.67 24.00
C VAL A 588 2.40 22.08 25.14
N GLU A 589 1.83 22.66 26.20
CA GLU A 589 2.59 23.07 27.39
C GLU A 589 3.37 21.89 27.99
N GLY A 590 4.67 22.08 28.22
CA GLY A 590 5.57 21.04 28.74
C GLY A 590 5.99 19.95 27.74
N GLY A 591 5.48 19.98 26.50
CA GLY A 591 5.79 19.00 25.46
C GLY A 591 7.25 19.01 25.04
N SER A 592 7.81 20.18 24.75
CA SER A 592 9.23 20.32 24.36
C SER A 592 10.18 19.80 25.43
N THR A 593 9.90 20.08 26.72
CA THR A 593 10.69 19.55 27.84
C THR A 593 10.61 18.02 27.93
N ALA A 594 9.44 17.43 27.69
CA ALA A 594 9.26 15.97 27.69
C ALA A 594 10.00 15.29 26.52
N LEU A 595 9.95 15.91 25.33
CA LEU A 595 10.66 15.42 24.14
C LEU A 595 12.20 15.45 24.33
N VAL A 596 12.73 16.49 24.97
CA VAL A 596 14.17 16.64 25.22
C VAL A 596 14.65 15.65 26.29
N THR A 597 13.99 15.59 27.44
CA THR A 597 14.48 14.85 28.62
C THR A 597 14.27 13.34 28.55
N ARG A 598 13.29 12.83 27.80
CA ARG A 598 12.98 11.38 27.77
C ARG A 598 13.07 10.75 26.40
N ALA A 599 12.63 11.44 25.35
CA ALA A 599 12.66 10.91 23.98
C ALA A 599 13.95 11.26 23.22
N GLY A 600 14.85 12.09 23.77
CA GLY A 600 16.14 12.40 23.16
C GLY A 600 16.04 13.09 21.79
N VAL A 601 14.96 13.85 21.55
CA VAL A 601 14.60 14.34 20.20
C VAL A 601 15.67 15.22 19.57
N LEU A 602 16.44 16.00 20.35
CA LEU A 602 17.52 16.83 19.81
C LEU A 602 18.64 15.99 19.18
N ALA A 603 19.12 14.97 19.89
CA ALA A 603 20.14 14.06 19.40
C ALA A 603 19.62 13.25 18.19
N TRP A 604 18.34 12.85 18.24
CA TRP A 604 17.69 12.18 17.12
C TRP A 604 17.58 13.07 15.88
N LEU A 605 17.19 14.34 16.03
CA LEU A 605 17.15 15.31 14.93
C LEU A 605 18.56 15.64 14.40
N ASP A 606 19.62 15.55 15.21
CA ASP A 606 21.01 15.66 14.74
C ASP A 606 21.45 14.45 13.90
N MET A 607 20.98 13.25 14.24
CA MET A 607 21.25 12.04 13.47
C MET A 607 20.49 11.98 12.14
N VAL A 608 19.24 12.46 12.13
CA VAL A 608 18.29 12.21 11.04
C VAL A 608 18.18 13.35 10.04
N SER A 609 18.36 14.59 10.48
CA SER A 609 18.32 15.76 9.58
C SER A 609 19.74 16.20 9.21
N PRO A 610 20.16 16.03 7.94
CA PRO A 610 21.40 16.65 7.46
C PRO A 610 21.34 18.17 7.62
N ALA A 611 22.50 18.85 7.67
CA ALA A 611 22.60 20.27 7.97
C ALA A 611 21.71 21.18 7.09
N ASP A 612 21.34 20.73 5.89
CA ASP A 612 20.53 21.44 4.90
C ASP A 612 19.02 21.07 4.92
N ASP A 613 18.52 20.30 5.90
CA ASP A 613 17.09 19.98 5.98
C ASP A 613 16.29 21.09 6.69
N PRO A 614 15.45 21.86 5.96
CA PRO A 614 14.83 23.06 6.51
C PRO A 614 13.75 22.73 7.56
N THR A 615 13.07 21.59 7.44
CA THR A 615 12.05 21.13 8.40
C THR A 615 12.67 20.70 9.72
N GLY A 616 13.76 19.93 9.69
CA GLY A 616 14.52 19.57 10.89
C GLY A 616 15.08 20.80 11.62
N ALA A 617 15.60 21.78 10.89
CA ALA A 617 16.07 23.04 11.46
C ALA A 617 14.94 23.85 12.12
N MET A 618 13.75 23.90 11.51
CA MET A 618 12.56 24.55 12.09
C MET A 618 12.14 23.87 13.39
N LEU A 619 12.05 22.54 13.41
CA LEU A 619 11.70 21.77 14.60
C LEU A 619 12.73 21.96 15.72
N LYS A 620 14.03 21.89 15.42
CA LYS A 620 15.09 22.16 16.40
C LYS A 620 14.96 23.55 17.01
N ARG A 621 14.70 24.57 16.19
CA ARG A 621 14.48 25.95 16.65
C ARG A 621 13.27 26.04 17.57
N LYS A 622 12.14 25.48 17.16
CA LYS A 622 10.90 25.55 17.92
C LYS A 622 11.00 24.79 19.26
N VAL A 623 11.65 23.63 19.28
CA VAL A 623 11.93 22.90 20.52
C VAL A 623 12.75 23.78 21.46
N ARG A 624 13.79 24.46 20.93
CA ARG A 624 14.66 25.36 21.72
C ARG A 624 13.96 26.58 22.30
N GLU A 625 13.00 27.14 21.55
CA GLU A 625 12.23 28.30 21.99
C GLU A 625 11.19 27.96 23.08
N THR A 626 10.78 26.70 23.19
CA THR A 626 9.62 26.28 24.00
C THR A 626 9.95 25.32 25.15
N TYR A 627 11.20 24.85 25.30
CA TYR A 627 11.58 24.03 26.45
C TYR A 627 11.86 24.89 27.69
N ASP A 628 11.57 24.32 28.85
CA ASP A 628 11.85 24.92 30.15
C ASP A 628 13.35 24.75 30.49
N GLU A 629 14.16 25.80 30.29
CA GLU A 629 15.61 25.78 30.51
C GLU A 629 15.97 25.30 31.92
N THR A 630 15.20 25.66 32.94
CA THR A 630 15.49 25.31 34.33
C THR A 630 15.40 23.81 34.58
N LYS A 631 14.37 23.16 34.01
CA LYS A 631 14.16 21.71 34.14
C LYS A 631 15.13 20.91 33.27
N VAL A 632 15.46 21.43 32.08
CA VAL A 632 16.43 20.78 31.20
C VAL A 632 17.85 20.84 31.80
N ASN A 633 18.25 21.97 32.39
CA ASN A 633 19.55 22.10 33.06
C ASN A 633 19.66 21.18 34.28
N GLN A 634 18.61 21.12 35.12
CA GLN A 634 18.55 20.16 36.23
C GLN A 634 18.65 18.71 35.77
N TRP A 635 18.05 18.36 34.62
CA TRP A 635 18.14 17.02 34.05
C TRP A 635 19.51 16.71 33.44
N GLN A 636 20.15 17.71 32.83
CA GLN A 636 21.52 17.61 32.30
C GLN A 636 22.59 17.58 33.40
N GLY A 637 22.20 17.82 34.66
CA GLY A 637 23.11 17.85 35.81
C GLY A 637 23.95 19.13 35.88
N LEU A 638 23.46 20.23 35.30
CA LEU A 638 24.08 21.57 35.29
C LEU A 638 23.47 22.51 36.34
#